data_AF-A0A354GSS2-F1
#
_entry.id   AF-A0A354GSS2-F1
#
_cell.length_a   1.000
_cell.length_b   1.000
_cell.length_c   1.000
_cell.angle_alpha   90.00
_cell.angle_beta   90.00
_cell.angle_gamma   90.00
#
_symmetry.space_group_name_H-M   'P 1'
#
loop_
_entity.id
_entity.type
_entity.pdbx_description
1 polymer ?
#
loop_
_entity_poly.entity_id
_entity_poly.type
_entity_poly.pdbx_seq_one_letter_code
_entity_poly.pdbx_strand_id
1 'polypeptide(L)'
;MTRTITADLVEAYSLCPRKAFLLMAGEPNPGPHEYVWMIDEQTATNRQAHRASLEKAGELPPGGGAADLGTGSKVLADTELAADGLHACCEFLTKVNEASRLGRFRYEPVKIIGTCRASRTDATGLAYAGLVLGEVQGRLPASGTLVRLGDHACKVKLAGRYKEVRKIVEALQGWTSNPAGEPPPVMLNKHCPSCPFRDACLRQAEKEDNLSLLDRMTPKLMRKHHDKGIFTIKQLSHVYKPRRSRKKAKRQVRHSLELQALAIRTGKVHVEHLPEVTRGPVELFVDLEGVPDRDDYYLAGLLVCRGGVTGYEPFWADDEKGEDAMWSALVSRLDAFPDALVYHYGSYEKKAFATLAKRHGKGKDLVNRLVNVAGSVYGKVYFPVRSNGLKSLGRFVGAAWTDPQASGLQSLVWRHRWEMTRDERFRQSLLQYNREDCEAVRLLVDRLDQIRRDAASDPTIEFASRPKLHATETGKAVHGQFERILKYAEAGSASRGIRIHEKHAAEGEPRKRGAPKGHQGYQRIIPAKADRTVMLPSKRNCPRSHGRLATEDGKVAERTVIDLVFTRNGCRKTITRYTCKKGYCPKCDRHYLPPGLDRLCKHQFGHGFQAWTVYQRTVLRLPYRIITQVMEHLFGVGLSASTVIRFLKYQADYYAPTEAAILQAILKSECVHVDETKINIEGVDHYVWVFTDGKHVVFRMTETREADIVREILAGYKGVLVSDFYPGYDAIPCRQQKCLVHLIRDINDDLWKAPFDKELEAFAVEV
;
A
#
# COMPACT_ATOMS: atom_id res chain seq x y z
N MET A 1 3.67 13.10 49.51
CA MET A 1 5.05 12.80 49.06
C MET A 1 5.13 13.12 47.58
N THR A 2 5.92 14.13 47.20
CA THR A 2 6.17 14.46 45.80
C THR A 2 6.89 13.28 45.15
N ARG A 3 6.25 12.59 44.20
CA ARG A 3 6.85 11.44 43.53
C ARG A 3 7.99 11.91 42.64
N THR A 4 9.22 11.51 42.98
CA THR A 4 10.42 11.83 42.21
C THR A 4 10.46 11.02 40.91
N ILE A 5 10.84 11.67 39.81
CA ILE A 5 11.02 10.98 38.53
C ILE A 5 12.39 10.32 38.53
N THR A 6 12.45 9.04 38.17
CA THR A 6 13.69 8.25 38.12
C THR A 6 14.03 7.81 36.69
N ALA A 7 15.26 7.34 36.48
CA ALA A 7 15.68 6.76 35.20
C ALA A 7 14.78 5.59 34.77
N ASP A 8 14.41 4.70 35.70
CA ASP A 8 13.54 3.55 35.44
C ASP A 8 12.16 3.95 34.91
N LEU A 9 11.59 5.05 35.43
CA LEU A 9 10.31 5.57 34.95
C LEU A 9 10.42 6.13 33.52
N VAL A 10 11.52 6.81 33.21
CA VAL A 10 11.77 7.34 31.86
C VAL A 10 12.01 6.21 30.85
N GLU A 11 12.79 5.21 31.23
CA GLU A 11 13.02 4.00 30.43
C GLU A 11 11.72 3.21 30.24
N ALA A 12 10.93 3.02 31.30
CA ALA A 12 9.61 2.41 31.24
C ALA A 12 8.68 3.16 30.29
N TYR A 13 8.68 4.50 30.31
CA TYR A 13 7.85 5.31 29.41
C TYR A 13 8.28 5.13 27.96
N SER A 14 9.59 5.08 27.70
CA SER A 14 10.14 4.87 26.36
C SER A 14 9.71 3.53 25.74
N LEU A 15 9.49 2.51 26.59
CA LEU A 15 8.98 1.21 26.19
C LEU A 15 7.45 1.21 26.06
N CYS A 16 6.75 1.78 27.04
CA CYS A 16 5.30 1.88 27.08
C CYS A 16 4.85 2.96 28.10
N PRO A 17 4.17 4.03 27.67
CA PRO A 17 3.64 5.05 28.59
C PRO A 17 2.75 4.48 29.70
N ARG A 18 1.92 3.47 29.39
CA ARG A 18 1.07 2.80 30.38
C ARG A 18 1.90 2.05 31.43
N LYS A 19 3.03 1.43 31.05
CA LYS A 19 3.94 0.77 32.02
C LYS A 19 4.47 1.79 33.03
N ALA A 20 4.96 2.95 32.56
CA ALA A 20 5.45 4.01 33.44
C ALA A 20 4.35 4.55 34.36
N PHE A 21 3.14 4.73 33.85
CA PHE A 21 2.01 5.19 34.65
C PHE A 21 1.67 4.20 35.77
N LEU A 22 1.58 2.90 35.47
CA LEU A 22 1.25 1.86 36.46
C LEU A 22 2.35 1.73 37.54
N LEU A 23 3.63 1.79 37.14
CA LEU A 23 4.76 1.84 38.08
C LEU A 23 4.68 3.07 38.99
N MET A 24 4.40 4.24 38.40
CA MET A 24 4.27 5.48 39.15
C MET A 24 3.08 5.43 40.11
N ALA A 25 1.94 4.86 39.69
CA ALA A 25 0.72 4.75 40.48
C ALA A 25 0.88 3.83 41.71
N GLY A 26 1.86 2.92 41.71
CA GLY A 26 2.07 1.94 42.76
C GLY A 26 1.19 0.69 42.60
N GLU A 27 0.79 0.38 41.37
CA GLU A 27 -0.01 -0.80 41.06
C GLU A 27 0.77 -2.09 41.37
N PRO A 28 0.10 -3.17 41.83
CA PRO A 28 0.75 -4.44 42.12
C PRO A 28 1.58 -4.93 40.92
N ASN A 29 2.89 -5.04 41.12
CA ASN A 29 3.83 -5.49 40.11
C ASN A 29 4.15 -6.98 40.35
N PRO A 30 3.73 -7.90 39.45
CA PRO A 30 3.98 -9.34 39.60
C PRO A 30 5.47 -9.74 39.57
N GLY A 31 6.37 -8.79 39.33
CA GLY A 31 7.78 -9.04 39.07
C GLY A 31 8.06 -9.12 37.57
N PRO A 32 9.29 -8.82 37.15
CA PRO A 32 9.64 -8.81 35.74
C PRO A 32 9.75 -10.25 35.20
N HIS A 33 9.68 -10.38 33.87
CA HIS A 33 9.88 -11.65 33.19
C HIS A 33 11.31 -12.18 33.42
N GLU A 34 11.53 -13.50 33.43
CA GLU A 34 12.85 -14.12 33.67
C GLU A 34 13.96 -13.57 32.76
N TYR A 35 13.64 -13.34 31.48
CA TYR A 35 14.52 -12.63 30.54
C TYR A 35 15.03 -11.27 31.07
N VAL A 36 14.19 -10.46 31.71
CA VAL A 36 14.61 -9.18 32.27
C VAL A 36 15.52 -9.40 33.47
N TRP A 37 15.19 -10.35 34.36
CA TRP A 37 16.09 -10.74 35.45
C TRP A 37 17.47 -11.21 34.95
N MET A 38 17.50 -12.00 33.89
CA MET A 38 18.75 -12.43 33.25
C MET A 38 19.57 -11.22 32.79
N ILE A 39 18.95 -10.22 32.16
CA ILE A 39 19.63 -8.99 31.73
C ILE A 39 20.11 -8.18 32.95
N ASP A 40 19.33 -8.10 34.02
CA ASP A 40 19.71 -7.40 35.25
C ASP A 40 20.90 -8.10 35.93
N GLU A 41 20.91 -9.44 35.99
CA GLU A 41 22.02 -10.27 36.50
C GLU A 41 23.30 -10.06 35.68
N GLN A 42 23.19 -10.04 34.35
CA GLN A 42 24.29 -9.73 33.45
C GLN A 42 24.79 -8.30 33.62
N THR A 43 23.89 -7.33 33.82
CA THR A 43 24.24 -5.92 34.09
C THR A 43 25.01 -5.79 35.40
N ALA A 44 24.54 -6.44 36.46
CA ALA A 44 25.21 -6.44 37.76
C ALA A 44 26.61 -7.07 37.69
N THR A 45 26.76 -8.19 36.98
CA THR A 45 28.05 -8.86 36.75
C THR A 45 29.00 -7.95 35.96
N ASN A 46 28.52 -7.33 34.88
CA ASN A 46 29.31 -6.41 34.07
C ASN A 46 29.74 -5.17 34.88
N ARG A 47 28.86 -4.64 35.73
CA ARG A 47 29.15 -3.51 36.62
C ARG A 47 30.25 -3.85 37.61
N GLN A 48 30.20 -5.04 38.22
CA GLN A 48 31.24 -5.49 39.14
C GLN A 48 32.58 -5.66 38.44
N ALA A 49 32.61 -6.23 37.23
CA ALA A 49 33.82 -6.37 36.44
C ALA A 49 34.42 -5.00 36.04
N HIS A 50 33.59 -4.06 35.58
CA HIS A 50 34.02 -2.71 35.24
C HIS A 50 34.57 -1.96 36.47
N ARG A 51 33.89 -2.06 37.61
CA ARG A 51 34.36 -1.49 38.88
C ARG A 51 35.73 -2.03 39.27
N ALA A 52 35.91 -3.35 39.25
CA ALA A 52 37.19 -3.99 39.56
C ALA A 52 38.31 -3.55 38.61
N SER A 53 38.00 -3.33 37.33
CA SER A 53 38.93 -2.79 36.33
C SER A 53 39.40 -1.38 36.68
N LEU A 54 38.46 -0.49 37.07
CA LEU A 54 38.76 0.88 37.49
C LEU A 54 39.55 0.95 38.81
N GLU A 55 39.20 0.10 39.77
CA GLU A 55 39.92 -0.02 41.05
C GLU A 55 41.36 -0.49 40.82
N LYS A 56 41.57 -1.49 39.96
CA LYS A 56 42.91 -1.97 39.57
C LYS A 56 43.72 -0.89 38.84
N ALA A 57 43.08 -0.04 38.05
CA ALA A 57 43.71 1.08 37.37
C ALA A 57 44.00 2.28 38.31
N GLY A 58 43.55 2.24 39.57
CA GLY A 58 43.68 3.34 40.52
C GLY A 58 42.83 4.56 40.13
N GLU A 59 41.81 4.39 39.29
CA GLU A 59 40.96 5.48 38.79
C GLU A 59 39.73 5.73 39.66
N LEU A 60 39.40 4.78 40.53
CA LEU A 60 38.27 4.86 41.45
C LEU A 60 38.76 5.07 42.91
N PRO A 61 38.54 6.26 43.51
CA PRO A 61 38.90 6.51 44.90
C PRO A 61 37.97 5.78 45.88
N PRO A 62 38.47 5.38 47.08
CA PRO A 62 37.62 4.79 48.11
C PRO A 62 36.65 5.83 48.69
N GLY A 63 35.34 5.57 48.56
CA GLY A 63 34.28 6.38 49.18
C GLY A 63 33.71 7.51 48.33
N GLY A 64 33.46 7.29 47.03
CA GLY A 64 32.82 8.28 46.16
C GLY A 64 31.30 8.30 46.23
N GLY A 65 30.71 9.49 46.36
CA GLY A 65 29.27 9.75 46.24
C GLY A 65 28.97 11.16 45.74
N ALA A 66 27.69 11.59 45.84
CA ALA A 66 27.24 12.92 45.38
C ALA A 66 27.99 14.09 46.03
N ALA A 67 28.42 13.92 47.29
CA ALA A 67 29.20 14.90 48.03
C ALA A 67 30.58 15.17 47.41
N ASP A 68 31.10 14.23 46.61
CA ASP A 68 32.45 14.30 46.05
C ASP A 68 32.51 14.91 44.64
N LEU A 69 31.37 15.37 44.09
CA LEU A 69 31.32 16.04 42.80
C LEU A 69 32.27 17.25 42.71
N GLY A 70 32.50 17.95 43.83
CA GLY A 70 33.43 19.08 43.91
C GLY A 70 34.92 18.70 43.97
N THR A 71 35.27 17.44 44.28
CA THR A 71 36.66 16.99 44.47
C THR A 71 37.47 16.91 43.18
N GLY A 72 36.79 16.81 42.03
CA GLY A 72 37.43 16.68 40.73
C GLY A 72 38.18 15.37 40.52
N SER A 73 37.74 14.29 41.16
CA SER A 73 38.21 12.92 40.93
C SER A 73 38.04 12.49 39.46
N LYS A 74 38.89 11.57 38.98
CA LYS A 74 38.87 11.12 37.57
C LYS A 74 37.57 10.38 37.24
N VAL A 75 37.16 9.47 38.13
CA VAL A 75 35.91 8.74 38.07
C VAL A 75 35.22 8.79 39.43
N LEU A 76 33.89 8.95 39.42
CA LEU A 76 33.03 8.73 40.60
C LEU A 76 32.14 7.52 40.31
N ALA A 77 31.83 6.74 41.34
CA ALA A 77 30.87 5.62 41.26
C ALA A 77 29.64 5.91 42.12
N ASP A 78 28.55 5.17 41.86
CA ASP A 78 27.36 5.07 42.72
C ASP A 78 26.81 6.45 43.16
N THR A 79 26.79 7.42 42.24
CA THR A 79 26.52 8.83 42.54
C THR A 79 25.02 9.14 42.37
N GLU A 80 24.36 9.50 43.46
CA GLU A 80 22.97 9.97 43.43
C GLU A 80 22.87 11.46 43.08
N LEU A 81 22.12 11.77 42.02
CA LEU A 81 21.89 13.14 41.57
C LEU A 81 20.42 13.49 41.73
N ALA A 82 20.13 14.66 42.29
CA ALA A 82 18.78 15.18 42.42
C ALA A 82 18.71 16.65 42.00
N ALA A 83 17.74 17.00 41.15
CA ALA A 83 17.47 18.38 40.74
C ALA A 83 16.00 18.50 40.30
N ASP A 84 15.28 19.51 40.77
CA ASP A 84 13.92 19.87 40.33
C ASP A 84 12.92 18.70 40.27
N GLY A 85 12.93 17.82 41.29
CA GLY A 85 12.06 16.64 41.35
C GLY A 85 12.47 15.49 40.41
N LEU A 86 13.64 15.58 39.80
CA LEU A 86 14.31 14.53 39.03
C LEU A 86 15.38 13.86 39.89
N HIS A 87 15.53 12.55 39.74
CA HIS A 87 16.53 11.76 40.45
C HIS A 87 17.20 10.75 39.51
N ALA A 88 18.52 10.74 39.48
CA ALA A 88 19.31 9.78 38.73
C ALA A 88 20.41 9.17 39.59
N CYS A 89 20.41 7.85 39.74
CA CYS A 89 21.56 7.11 40.25
C CYS A 89 22.52 6.86 39.09
N CYS A 90 23.66 7.52 39.09
CA CYS A 90 24.70 7.37 38.08
C CYS A 90 25.71 6.33 38.56
N GLU A 91 25.76 5.19 37.87
CA GLU A 91 26.69 4.11 38.21
C GLU A 91 28.14 4.57 38.17
N PHE A 92 28.52 5.32 37.11
CA PHE A 92 29.79 6.02 37.07
C PHE A 92 29.69 7.38 36.40
N LEU A 93 30.56 8.30 36.79
CA LEU A 93 30.75 9.61 36.18
C LEU A 93 32.22 9.79 35.82
N THR A 94 32.54 10.18 34.59
CA THR A 94 33.93 10.43 34.15
C THR A 94 34.18 11.92 33.99
N LYS A 95 35.29 12.41 34.55
CA LYS A 95 35.69 13.82 34.48
C LYS A 95 36.17 14.20 33.08
N VAL A 96 35.77 15.39 32.65
CA VAL A 96 36.23 16.08 31.44
C VAL A 96 36.70 17.48 31.80
N ASN A 97 37.86 17.90 31.27
CA ASN A 97 38.49 19.19 31.55
C ASN A 97 37.81 20.36 30.81
N GLU A 98 36.52 20.56 31.07
CA GLU A 98 35.73 21.67 30.55
C GLU A 98 34.97 22.35 31.70
N ALA A 99 34.92 23.69 31.70
CA ALA A 99 34.33 24.44 32.82
C ALA A 99 32.82 24.16 33.04
N SER A 100 32.43 24.09 34.32
CA SER A 100 31.05 23.94 34.82
C SER A 100 30.87 24.65 36.17
N ARG A 101 29.69 24.54 36.80
CA ARG A 101 29.48 25.01 38.19
C ARG A 101 30.35 24.30 39.22
N LEU A 102 30.92 23.14 38.87
CA LEU A 102 31.83 22.36 39.73
C LEU A 102 33.29 22.85 39.63
N GLY A 103 33.62 23.80 38.75
CA GLY A 103 34.95 24.36 38.57
C GLY A 103 35.48 24.23 37.13
N ARG A 104 36.79 24.01 36.97
CA ARG A 104 37.46 23.87 35.64
C ARG A 104 37.24 22.50 34.97
N PHE A 105 36.25 21.76 35.43
CA PHE A 105 35.91 20.43 34.92
C PHE A 105 34.39 20.22 34.99
N ARG A 106 33.93 19.18 34.30
CA ARG A 106 32.56 18.66 34.35
C ARG A 106 32.60 17.15 34.33
N TYR A 107 31.47 16.51 34.59
CA TYR A 107 31.32 15.07 34.42
C TYR A 107 30.48 14.72 33.19
N GLU A 108 30.77 13.56 32.61
CA GLU A 108 29.92 12.85 31.65
C GLU A 108 29.42 11.54 32.28
N PRO A 109 28.14 11.17 32.07
CA PRO A 109 27.59 9.96 32.66
C PRO A 109 28.09 8.71 31.94
N VAL A 110 28.26 7.64 32.71
CA VAL A 110 28.57 6.30 32.23
C VAL A 110 27.53 5.33 32.78
N LYS A 111 26.90 4.56 31.89
CA LYS A 111 25.91 3.54 32.24
C LYS A 111 26.41 2.17 31.76
N ILE A 112 26.36 1.19 32.64
CA ILE A 112 26.69 -0.20 32.37
C ILE A 112 25.42 -0.91 31.89
N ILE A 113 25.57 -1.78 30.90
CA ILE A 113 24.45 -2.60 30.39
C ILE A 113 24.86 -4.07 30.33
N GLY A 114 23.88 -4.97 30.49
CA GLY A 114 24.05 -6.42 30.43
C GLY A 114 24.12 -7.00 29.02
N THR A 115 24.01 -6.18 27.97
CA THR A 115 24.00 -6.61 26.57
C THR A 115 25.26 -6.20 25.80
N CYS A 116 25.57 -6.93 24.74
CA CYS A 116 26.66 -6.67 23.79
C CYS A 116 26.32 -5.52 22.84
N ARG A 117 25.02 -5.20 22.68
CA ARG A 117 24.50 -4.11 21.85
C ARG A 117 23.63 -3.17 22.67
N ALA A 118 23.91 -1.87 22.54
CA ALA A 118 23.11 -0.82 23.15
C ALA A 118 21.74 -0.69 22.46
N SER A 119 20.68 -0.72 23.25
CA SER A 119 19.32 -0.44 22.82
C SER A 119 19.03 1.07 22.80
N ARG A 120 17.87 1.43 22.23
CA ARG A 120 17.42 2.83 22.30
C ARG A 120 17.07 3.24 23.71
N THR A 121 16.53 2.32 24.51
CA THR A 121 16.14 2.55 25.91
C THR A 121 17.36 2.82 26.78
N ASP A 122 18.46 2.08 26.58
CA ASP A 122 19.72 2.32 27.30
C ASP A 122 20.26 3.74 27.05
N ALA A 123 20.23 4.15 25.78
CA ALA A 123 20.65 5.50 25.40
C ALA A 123 19.68 6.59 25.91
N THR A 124 18.40 6.28 26.11
CA THR A 124 17.42 7.17 26.74
C THR A 124 17.70 7.32 28.23
N GLY A 125 17.97 6.22 28.94
CA GLY A 125 18.39 6.23 30.34
C GLY A 125 19.68 7.03 30.57
N LEU A 126 20.69 6.80 29.74
CA LEU A 126 21.94 7.56 29.76
C LEU A 126 21.73 9.06 29.50
N ALA A 127 20.88 9.41 28.53
CA ALA A 127 20.53 10.80 28.27
C ALA A 127 19.75 11.44 29.42
N TYR A 128 18.92 10.68 30.14
CA TYR A 128 18.25 11.15 31.34
C TYR A 128 19.24 11.41 32.48
N ALA A 129 20.19 10.50 32.74
CA ALA A 129 21.26 10.75 33.70
C ALA A 129 22.07 12.01 33.34
N GLY A 130 22.38 12.21 32.05
CA GLY A 130 23.04 13.43 31.57
C GLY A 130 22.20 14.69 31.74
N LEU A 131 20.87 14.59 31.63
CA LEU A 131 19.96 15.71 31.86
C LEU A 131 20.01 16.15 33.32
N VAL A 132 19.84 15.21 34.26
CA VAL A 132 19.90 15.49 35.71
C VAL A 132 21.27 16.02 36.11
N LEU A 133 22.35 15.41 35.62
CA LEU A 133 23.72 15.89 35.84
C LEU A 133 23.92 17.31 35.32
N GLY A 134 23.34 17.63 34.16
CA GLY A 134 23.42 18.97 33.57
C GLY A 134 22.78 20.05 34.44
N GLU A 135 21.67 19.75 35.11
CA GLU A 135 21.02 20.67 36.05
C GLU A 135 21.90 20.90 37.30
N VAL A 136 22.51 19.82 37.83
CA VAL A 136 23.43 19.89 38.98
C VAL A 136 24.70 20.70 38.65
N GLN A 137 25.40 20.37 37.56
CA GLN A 137 26.66 21.03 37.19
C GLN A 137 26.48 22.31 36.35
N GLY A 138 25.24 22.70 36.06
CA GLY A 138 24.87 23.88 35.27
C GLY A 138 25.23 23.84 33.78
N ARG A 139 25.66 22.68 33.27
CA ARG A 139 26.00 22.48 31.86
C ARG A 139 25.71 21.06 31.41
N LEU A 140 24.89 20.92 30.37
CA LEU A 140 24.54 19.61 29.80
C LEU A 140 25.77 18.91 29.21
N PRO A 141 26.01 17.62 29.54
CA PRO A 141 27.00 16.79 28.87
C PRO A 141 26.71 16.68 27.36
N ALA A 142 27.73 16.84 26.52
CA ALA A 142 27.60 16.65 25.07
C ALA A 142 27.46 15.16 24.70
N SER A 143 28.09 14.30 25.50
CA SER A 143 28.14 12.86 25.34
C SER A 143 28.07 12.13 26.68
N GLY A 144 27.81 10.83 26.62
CA GLY A 144 28.00 9.89 27.72
C GLY A 144 28.50 8.56 27.17
N THR A 145 28.80 7.61 28.06
CA THR A 145 29.36 6.30 27.68
C THR A 145 28.43 5.17 28.10
N LEU A 146 28.21 4.22 27.20
CA LEU A 146 27.62 2.91 27.53
C LEU A 146 28.73 1.87 27.60
N VAL A 147 28.87 1.19 28.73
CA VAL A 147 29.79 0.05 28.86
C VAL A 147 28.99 -1.23 28.63
N ARG A 148 29.28 -1.89 27.51
CA ARG A 148 28.60 -3.10 27.07
C ARG A 148 29.22 -4.33 27.71
N LEU A 149 28.56 -5.47 27.61
CA LEU A 149 29.09 -6.73 28.11
C LEU A 149 30.51 -6.99 27.56
N GLY A 150 31.43 -7.43 28.43
CA GLY A 150 32.84 -7.62 28.09
C GLY A 150 33.68 -6.34 28.11
N ASP A 151 33.27 -5.32 28.88
CA ASP A 151 33.97 -4.03 29.08
C ASP A 151 34.18 -3.19 27.81
N HIS A 152 33.27 -3.31 26.84
CA HIS A 152 33.35 -2.57 25.58
C HIS A 152 32.64 -1.22 25.67
N ALA A 153 33.38 -0.16 25.99
CA ALA A 153 32.87 1.21 26.03
C ALA A 153 32.40 1.72 24.64
N CYS A 154 31.25 2.39 24.61
CA CYS A 154 30.67 3.02 23.42
C CYS A 154 30.21 4.45 23.76
N LYS A 155 30.78 5.45 23.08
CA LYS A 155 30.43 6.86 23.31
C LYS A 155 29.16 7.25 22.54
N VAL A 156 28.18 7.81 23.25
CA VAL A 156 26.86 8.20 22.72
C VAL A 156 26.72 9.72 22.75
N LYS A 157 26.32 10.31 21.62
CA LYS A 157 25.98 11.74 21.55
C LYS A 157 24.61 12.00 22.19
N LEU A 158 24.54 12.88 23.18
CA LEU A 158 23.32 13.11 23.98
C LEU A 158 22.49 14.31 23.49
N ALA A 159 23.11 15.27 22.79
CA ALA A 159 22.46 16.52 22.38
C ALA A 159 21.09 16.32 21.67
N GLY A 160 21.01 15.38 20.72
CA GLY A 160 19.77 15.10 19.98
C GLY A 160 18.71 14.33 20.78
N ARG A 161 19.10 13.69 21.89
CA ARG A 161 18.24 12.84 22.73
C ARG A 161 17.58 13.62 23.86
N TYR A 162 18.20 14.71 24.33
CA TYR A 162 17.61 15.54 25.38
C TYR A 162 16.21 16.05 25.03
N LYS A 163 15.93 16.35 23.75
CA LYS A 163 14.59 16.76 23.31
C LYS A 163 13.53 15.68 23.52
N GLU A 164 13.91 14.41 23.32
CA GLU A 164 13.01 13.28 23.54
C GLU A 164 12.82 13.04 25.03
N VAL A 165 13.91 13.01 25.80
CA VAL A 165 13.86 12.83 27.27
C VAL A 165 13.06 13.94 27.95
N ARG A 166 13.24 15.22 27.57
CA ARG A 166 12.47 16.33 28.14
C ARG A 166 10.97 16.16 27.94
N LYS A 167 10.52 15.71 26.76
CA LYS A 167 9.10 15.41 26.52
C LYS A 167 8.57 14.29 27.41
N ILE A 168 9.38 13.27 27.67
CA ILE A 168 9.02 12.18 28.59
C ILE A 168 8.90 12.75 30.01
N VAL A 169 9.91 13.51 30.46
CA VAL A 169 9.92 14.16 31.78
C VAL A 169 8.72 15.08 31.96
N GLU A 170 8.41 15.94 30.98
CA GLU A 170 7.23 16.81 31.00
C GLU A 170 5.93 16.02 31.17
N ALA A 171 5.78 14.90 30.44
CA ALA A 171 4.61 14.02 30.58
C ALA A 171 4.53 13.38 31.98
N LEU A 172 5.66 12.91 32.52
CA LEU A 172 5.74 12.31 33.85
C LEU A 172 5.48 13.35 34.95
N GLN A 173 6.01 14.56 34.83
CA GLN A 173 5.75 15.67 35.76
C GLN A 173 4.26 16.02 35.78
N GLY A 174 3.61 16.04 34.61
CA GLY A 174 2.16 16.24 34.51
C GLY A 174 1.35 15.20 35.29
N TRP A 175 1.80 13.94 35.34
CA TRP A 175 1.17 12.89 36.14
C TRP A 175 1.43 13.05 37.64
N THR A 176 2.62 13.50 38.03
CA THR A 176 2.92 13.81 39.44
C THR A 176 2.03 14.95 39.97
N SER A 177 1.72 15.95 39.13
CA SER A 177 0.84 17.06 39.48
C SER A 177 -0.65 16.69 39.49
N ASN A 178 -1.06 15.61 38.80
CA ASN A 178 -2.44 15.12 38.78
C ASN A 178 -2.51 13.59 38.96
N PRO A 179 -2.35 13.09 40.21
CA PRO A 179 -2.26 11.66 40.48
C PRO A 179 -3.58 10.88 40.30
N ALA A 180 -4.72 11.57 40.17
CA ALA A 180 -6.03 10.96 39.95
C ALA A 180 -6.39 10.79 38.45
N GLY A 181 -5.43 11.03 37.54
CA GLY A 181 -5.64 10.88 36.10
C GLY A 181 -5.92 9.43 35.68
N GLU A 182 -6.66 9.25 34.59
CA GLU A 182 -6.87 7.92 34.01
C GLU A 182 -5.55 7.38 33.41
N PRO A 183 -5.30 6.06 33.49
CA PRO A 183 -4.11 5.46 32.91
C PRO A 183 -4.12 5.62 31.38
N PRO A 184 -2.96 5.84 30.73
CA PRO A 184 -2.86 5.88 29.27
C PRO A 184 -3.50 4.64 28.63
N PRO A 185 -4.24 4.76 27.52
CA PRO A 185 -5.04 3.66 26.96
C PRO A 185 -4.21 2.41 26.67
N VAL A 186 -4.85 1.24 26.75
CA VAL A 186 -4.17 -0.03 26.46
C VAL A 186 -3.70 -0.06 25.01
N MET A 187 -2.40 -0.31 24.85
CA MET A 187 -1.76 -0.48 23.56
C MET A 187 -0.76 -1.63 23.65
N LEU A 188 -1.18 -2.82 23.22
CA LEU A 188 -0.27 -3.97 23.12
C LEU A 188 0.82 -3.67 22.08
N ASN A 189 2.07 -3.96 22.44
CA ASN A 189 3.24 -3.61 21.64
C ASN A 189 4.37 -4.64 21.80
N LYS A 190 5.51 -4.39 21.15
CA LYS A 190 6.64 -5.33 21.12
C LYS A 190 7.33 -5.55 22.47
N HIS A 191 7.16 -4.65 23.43
CA HIS A 191 7.69 -4.79 24.80
C HIS A 191 6.80 -5.67 25.69
N CYS A 192 5.53 -5.87 25.31
CA CYS A 192 4.57 -6.64 26.12
C CYS A 192 5.07 -8.02 26.56
N PRO A 193 5.77 -8.84 25.73
CA PRO A 193 6.24 -10.16 26.16
C PRO A 193 7.12 -10.17 27.42
N SER A 194 7.92 -9.13 27.66
CA SER A 194 8.77 -8.97 28.84
C SER A 194 8.18 -8.02 29.89
N CYS A 195 6.96 -7.52 29.70
CA CYS A 195 6.35 -6.52 30.57
C CYS A 195 5.62 -7.20 31.75
N PRO A 196 5.85 -6.77 33.00
CA PRO A 196 5.16 -7.34 34.16
C PRO A 196 3.63 -7.16 34.13
N PHE A 197 3.16 -6.09 33.49
CA PHE A 197 1.72 -5.77 33.40
C PHE A 197 1.02 -6.38 32.17
N ARG A 198 1.72 -7.26 31.43
CA ARG A 198 1.21 -7.84 30.18
C ARG A 198 -0.16 -8.46 30.33
N ASP A 199 -0.34 -9.32 31.33
CA ASP A 199 -1.56 -10.13 31.44
C ASP A 199 -2.76 -9.29 31.88
N ALA A 200 -2.54 -8.26 32.71
CA ALA A 200 -3.58 -7.28 33.02
C ALA A 200 -3.99 -6.48 31.77
N CYS A 201 -3.01 -6.01 30.99
CA CYS A 201 -3.28 -5.27 29.76
C CYS A 201 -3.94 -6.15 28.68
N LEU A 202 -3.54 -7.41 28.56
CA LEU A 202 -4.14 -8.36 27.63
C LEU A 202 -5.59 -8.65 27.99
N ARG A 203 -5.89 -8.97 29.25
CA ARG A 203 -7.27 -9.18 29.73
C ARG A 203 -8.15 -7.96 29.47
N GLN A 204 -7.63 -6.76 29.72
CA GLN A 204 -8.36 -5.53 29.43
C GLN A 204 -8.59 -5.36 27.92
N ALA A 205 -7.55 -5.55 27.10
CA ALA A 205 -7.66 -5.46 25.64
C ALA A 205 -8.70 -6.44 25.09
N GLU A 206 -8.74 -7.66 25.61
CA GLU A 206 -9.72 -8.69 25.25
C GLU A 206 -11.14 -8.33 25.66
N LYS A 207 -11.33 -7.82 26.89
CA LYS A 207 -12.64 -7.36 27.38
C LYS A 207 -13.20 -6.21 26.53
N GLU A 208 -12.33 -5.29 26.09
CA GLU A 208 -12.70 -4.13 25.28
C GLU A 208 -12.76 -4.42 23.77
N ASP A 209 -12.43 -5.65 23.35
CA ASP A 209 -12.23 -6.01 21.93
C ASP A 209 -11.30 -5.02 21.19
N ASN A 210 -10.25 -4.59 21.89
CA ASN A 210 -9.38 -3.48 21.52
C ASN A 210 -8.59 -3.77 20.24
N LEU A 211 -8.48 -2.78 19.35
CA LEU A 211 -7.75 -2.88 18.09
C LEU A 211 -6.28 -3.33 18.22
N SER A 212 -5.61 -3.02 19.34
CA SER A 212 -4.21 -3.39 19.59
C SER A 212 -3.97 -4.89 19.74
N LEU A 213 -5.03 -5.69 19.90
CA LEU A 213 -4.96 -7.16 19.83
C LEU A 213 -4.52 -7.66 18.46
N LEU A 214 -4.81 -6.93 17.38
CA LEU A 214 -4.37 -7.31 16.04
C LEU A 214 -2.88 -7.00 15.88
N ASP A 215 -2.11 -8.02 15.49
CA ASP A 215 -0.71 -7.83 15.16
C ASP A 215 -0.56 -6.75 14.07
N ARG A 216 0.50 -5.94 14.18
CA ARG A 216 0.78 -4.77 13.33
C ARG A 216 -0.20 -3.60 13.45
N MET A 217 -1.15 -3.62 14.39
CA MET A 217 -1.84 -2.41 14.79
C MET A 217 -0.82 -1.43 15.41
N THR A 218 -0.60 -0.29 14.77
CA THR A 218 0.32 0.75 15.28
C THR A 218 -0.47 1.88 15.94
N PRO A 219 0.12 2.66 16.86
CA PRO A 219 -0.58 3.79 17.48
C PRO A 219 -1.12 4.81 16.46
N LYS A 220 -0.43 4.97 15.32
CA LYS A 220 -0.89 5.82 14.21
C LYS A 220 -2.10 5.22 13.49
N LEU A 221 -2.10 3.92 13.26
CA LEU A 221 -3.20 3.24 12.56
C LEU A 221 -4.44 3.13 13.46
N MET A 222 -4.25 2.83 14.74
CA MET A 222 -5.32 2.80 15.73
C MET A 222 -6.03 4.16 15.84
N ARG A 223 -5.26 5.27 15.97
CA ARG A 223 -5.84 6.63 15.93
C ARG A 223 -6.63 6.90 14.66
N LYS A 224 -6.10 6.52 13.49
CA LYS A 224 -6.81 6.67 12.21
C LYS A 224 -8.16 5.93 12.17
N HIS A 225 -8.29 4.80 12.88
CA HIS A 225 -9.56 4.09 13.01
C HIS A 225 -10.47 4.76 14.05
N HIS A 226 -9.92 5.21 15.18
CA HIS A 226 -10.66 5.95 16.20
C HIS A 226 -11.26 7.26 15.66
N ASP A 227 -10.52 8.00 14.83
CA ASP A 227 -10.99 9.23 14.15
C ASP A 227 -12.20 8.96 13.23
N LYS A 228 -12.48 7.69 12.89
CA LYS A 228 -13.62 7.23 12.10
C LYS A 228 -14.69 6.53 12.93
N GLY A 229 -14.59 6.58 14.26
CA GLY A 229 -15.52 5.91 15.17
C GLY A 229 -15.35 4.38 15.25
N ILE A 230 -14.21 3.84 14.81
CA ILE A 230 -13.91 2.39 14.87
C ILE A 230 -12.94 2.16 16.03
N PHE A 231 -13.43 1.56 17.11
CA PHE A 231 -12.69 1.31 18.36
C PHE A 231 -12.46 -0.17 18.64
N THR A 232 -13.24 -1.08 18.02
CA THR A 232 -13.16 -2.52 18.27
C THR A 232 -12.84 -3.34 17.03
N ILE A 233 -12.30 -4.56 17.21
CA ILE A 233 -12.06 -5.51 16.12
C ILE A 233 -13.39 -5.85 15.44
N LYS A 234 -14.46 -6.06 16.22
CA LYS A 234 -15.81 -6.29 15.69
C LYS A 234 -16.23 -5.16 14.77
N GLN A 235 -16.12 -3.89 15.18
CA GLN A 235 -16.43 -2.76 14.30
C GLN A 235 -15.56 -2.74 13.05
N LEU A 236 -14.25 -2.97 13.20
CA LEU A 236 -13.30 -3.01 12.08
C LEU A 236 -13.68 -4.08 11.03
N SER A 237 -14.20 -5.23 11.47
CA SER A 237 -14.62 -6.32 10.58
C SER A 237 -15.75 -5.94 9.63
N HIS A 238 -16.64 -5.02 10.02
CA HIS A 238 -17.76 -4.55 9.19
C HIS A 238 -17.33 -3.56 8.10
N VAL A 239 -16.10 -3.04 8.19
CA VAL A 239 -15.57 -2.02 7.27
C VAL A 239 -14.91 -2.67 6.05
N TYR A 240 -14.60 -3.96 6.11
CA TYR A 240 -14.05 -4.68 4.96
C TYR A 240 -15.05 -4.68 3.80
N LYS A 241 -14.61 -4.20 2.63
CA LYS A 241 -15.37 -4.25 1.39
C LYS A 241 -14.55 -4.99 0.33
N PRO A 242 -15.04 -6.13 -0.20
CA PRO A 242 -14.40 -6.82 -1.32
C PRO A 242 -14.21 -5.83 -2.47
N ARG A 243 -12.97 -5.47 -2.78
CA ARG A 243 -12.71 -4.61 -3.94
C ARG A 243 -12.81 -5.48 -5.20
N ARG A 244 -13.80 -5.23 -6.07
CA ARG A 244 -13.85 -5.76 -7.44
C ARG A 244 -12.63 -5.24 -8.23
N SER A 245 -11.46 -5.87 -8.08
CA SER A 245 -10.25 -5.47 -8.80
C SER A 245 -10.29 -5.99 -10.23
N ARG A 246 -10.70 -5.14 -11.18
CA ARG A 246 -10.68 -5.43 -12.63
C ARG A 246 -9.27 -5.38 -13.27
N LYS A 247 -8.19 -5.23 -12.50
CA LYS A 247 -6.81 -5.15 -13.01
C LYS A 247 -5.91 -6.21 -12.38
N LYS A 248 -5.63 -7.30 -13.13
CA LYS A 248 -4.65 -8.37 -12.83
C LYS A 248 -3.17 -7.92 -12.94
N ALA A 249 -2.86 -6.62 -12.86
CA ALA A 249 -1.48 -6.15 -12.98
C ALA A 249 -0.83 -6.07 -11.59
N LYS A 250 0.09 -7.02 -11.31
CA LYS A 250 1.12 -7.04 -10.25
C LYS A 250 0.96 -5.98 -9.14
N ARG A 251 -0.13 -6.05 -8.38
CA ARG A 251 -0.32 -5.14 -7.25
C ARG A 251 0.34 -5.79 -6.04
N GLN A 252 1.19 -5.04 -5.34
CA GLN A 252 1.87 -5.53 -4.15
C GLN A 252 0.83 -6.04 -3.14
N VAL A 253 0.95 -7.30 -2.74
CA VAL A 253 0.07 -7.93 -1.76
C VAL A 253 0.20 -7.15 -0.45
N ARG A 254 -0.89 -6.47 -0.05
CA ARG A 254 -0.93 -5.67 1.17
C ARG A 254 -1.85 -6.35 2.16
N HIS A 255 -1.34 -6.65 3.35
CA HIS A 255 -2.14 -7.17 4.44
C HIS A 255 -3.22 -6.17 4.88
N SER A 256 -4.47 -6.64 4.99
CA SER A 256 -5.64 -5.88 5.43
C SER A 256 -6.04 -6.30 6.84
N LEU A 257 -6.00 -5.36 7.79
CA LEU A 257 -6.46 -5.60 9.16
C LEU A 257 -7.98 -5.75 9.22
N GLU A 258 -8.70 -5.13 8.29
CA GLU A 258 -10.15 -5.27 8.14
C GLU A 258 -10.54 -6.70 7.76
N LEU A 259 -9.82 -7.32 6.81
CA LEU A 259 -10.02 -8.72 6.44
C LEU A 259 -9.61 -9.68 7.56
N GLN A 260 -8.53 -9.36 8.28
CA GLN A 260 -8.12 -10.12 9.47
C GLN A 260 -9.20 -10.08 10.55
N ALA A 261 -9.78 -8.92 10.81
CA ALA A 261 -10.90 -8.76 11.73
C ALA A 261 -12.15 -9.52 11.27
N LEU A 262 -12.43 -9.54 9.96
CA LEU A 262 -13.50 -10.35 9.38
C LEU A 262 -13.28 -11.86 9.58
N ALA A 263 -12.06 -12.35 9.36
CA ALA A 263 -11.70 -13.75 9.61
C ALA A 263 -11.96 -14.12 11.08
N ILE A 264 -11.48 -13.30 12.03
CA ILE A 264 -11.71 -13.52 13.47
C ILE A 264 -13.20 -13.55 13.80
N ARG A 265 -13.99 -12.58 13.33
CA ARG A 265 -15.43 -12.51 13.61
C ARG A 265 -16.18 -13.71 13.03
N THR A 266 -15.83 -14.14 11.83
CA THR A 266 -16.53 -15.25 11.13
C THR A 266 -16.04 -16.63 11.56
N GLY A 267 -14.88 -16.73 12.21
CA GLY A 267 -14.23 -18.00 12.52
C GLY A 267 -13.75 -18.75 11.28
N LYS A 268 -13.69 -18.10 10.11
CA LYS A 268 -13.35 -18.72 8.82
C LYS A 268 -11.99 -18.26 8.33
N VAL A 269 -11.36 -19.08 7.49
CA VAL A 269 -10.14 -18.72 6.77
C VAL A 269 -10.54 -17.94 5.52
N HIS A 270 -10.04 -16.71 5.36
CA HIS A 270 -10.28 -15.90 4.18
C HIS A 270 -9.08 -15.93 3.23
N VAL A 271 -9.31 -16.26 1.96
CA VAL A 271 -8.29 -16.39 0.92
C VAL A 271 -8.43 -15.25 -0.08
N GLU A 272 -7.47 -14.33 -0.07
CA GLU A 272 -7.32 -13.28 -1.10
C GLU A 272 -6.63 -13.85 -2.34
N HIS A 273 -5.59 -14.66 -2.13
CA HIS A 273 -4.83 -15.35 -3.16
C HIS A 273 -4.56 -16.78 -2.70
N LEU A 274 -4.76 -17.77 -3.58
CA LEU A 274 -4.41 -19.14 -3.28
C LEU A 274 -2.92 -19.22 -2.93
N PRO A 275 -2.56 -19.93 -1.84
CA PRO A 275 -1.17 -20.03 -1.45
C PRO A 275 -0.40 -20.86 -2.48
N GLU A 276 0.78 -20.36 -2.87
CA GLU A 276 1.74 -21.09 -3.68
C GLU A 276 2.58 -21.94 -2.72
N VAL A 277 2.32 -23.25 -2.72
CA VAL A 277 3.08 -24.24 -1.95
C VAL A 277 3.56 -25.29 -2.93
N THR A 278 4.86 -25.28 -3.20
CA THR A 278 5.51 -26.35 -3.96
C THR A 278 5.85 -27.45 -2.96
N ARG A 279 5.62 -28.72 -3.31
CA ARG A 279 5.97 -29.89 -2.49
C ARG A 279 6.86 -30.84 -3.28
N GLY A 280 7.74 -31.56 -2.59
CA GLY A 280 8.65 -32.54 -3.16
C GLY A 280 8.53 -33.90 -2.49
N PRO A 281 9.19 -34.94 -3.04
CA PRO A 281 9.22 -36.28 -2.42
C PRO A 281 9.99 -36.32 -1.10
N VAL A 282 10.91 -35.37 -0.91
CA VAL A 282 11.61 -35.10 0.35
C VAL A 282 11.39 -33.63 0.70
N GLU A 283 10.97 -33.37 1.92
CA GLU A 283 10.73 -32.03 2.45
C GLU A 283 11.55 -31.82 3.70
N LEU A 284 12.21 -30.66 3.78
CA LEU A 284 13.12 -30.31 4.86
C LEU A 284 12.58 -29.08 5.56
N PHE A 285 12.32 -29.15 6.86
CA PHE A 285 11.90 -28.00 7.66
C PHE A 285 13.03 -27.64 8.61
N VAL A 286 13.46 -26.37 8.57
CA VAL A 286 14.58 -25.88 9.36
C VAL A 286 14.13 -24.75 10.26
N ASP A 287 14.64 -24.78 11.48
CA ASP A 287 14.55 -23.70 12.45
C ASP A 287 15.91 -23.50 13.11
N LEU A 288 16.30 -22.24 13.30
CA LEU A 288 17.57 -21.87 13.94
C LEU A 288 17.31 -21.05 15.19
N GLU A 289 18.06 -21.38 16.23
CA GLU A 289 18.11 -20.63 17.47
C GLU A 289 19.47 -19.97 17.63
N GLY A 290 19.43 -18.73 18.10
CA GLY A 290 20.62 -17.92 18.29
C GLY A 290 20.43 -16.85 19.36
N VAL A 291 21.51 -16.13 19.64
CA VAL A 291 21.53 -15.00 20.57
C VAL A 291 21.72 -13.73 19.74
N PRO A 292 20.64 -13.00 19.37
CA PRO A 292 20.73 -11.87 18.44
C PRO A 292 21.64 -10.72 18.92
N ASP A 293 21.83 -10.61 20.23
CA ASP A 293 22.71 -9.64 20.85
C ASP A 293 24.19 -9.89 20.53
N ARG A 294 24.59 -11.17 20.48
CA ARG A 294 25.95 -11.62 20.16
C ARG A 294 26.16 -11.89 18.66
N ASP A 295 25.07 -12.13 17.93
CA ASP A 295 25.07 -12.61 16.53
C ASP A 295 25.54 -14.07 16.36
N ASP A 296 25.32 -14.88 17.41
CA ASP A 296 25.73 -16.29 17.44
C ASP A 296 24.53 -17.21 17.29
N TYR A 297 24.76 -18.39 16.73
CA TYR A 297 23.77 -19.44 16.53
C TYR A 297 24.22 -20.71 17.25
N TYR A 298 23.34 -21.29 18.07
CA TYR A 298 23.72 -22.41 18.95
C TYR A 298 22.93 -23.70 18.67
N LEU A 299 21.85 -23.63 17.91
CA LEU A 299 21.07 -24.80 17.54
C LEU A 299 20.45 -24.59 16.16
N ALA A 300 20.58 -25.60 15.30
CA ALA A 300 19.78 -25.74 14.10
C ALA A 300 19.04 -27.08 14.16
N GLY A 301 17.71 -27.04 14.07
CA GLY A 301 16.88 -28.23 13.94
C GLY A 301 16.56 -28.50 12.49
N LEU A 302 16.63 -29.76 12.09
CA LEU A 302 16.19 -30.21 10.78
C LEU A 302 15.15 -31.32 10.93
N LEU A 303 13.95 -31.06 10.43
CA LEU A 303 12.92 -32.08 10.29
C LEU A 303 12.93 -32.60 8.84
N VAL A 304 13.30 -33.86 8.67
CA VAL A 304 13.35 -34.55 7.38
C VAL A 304 12.08 -35.37 7.20
N CYS A 305 11.29 -35.04 6.19
CA CYS A 305 10.06 -35.76 5.84
C CYS A 305 10.26 -36.51 4.51
N ARG A 306 10.14 -37.84 4.52
CA ARG A 306 10.26 -38.69 3.33
C ARG A 306 9.34 -39.91 3.43
N GLY A 307 8.48 -40.11 2.43
CA GLY A 307 7.65 -41.31 2.34
C GLY A 307 6.72 -41.52 3.54
N GLY A 308 6.24 -40.45 4.16
CA GLY A 308 5.40 -40.50 5.38
C GLY A 308 6.16 -40.68 6.69
N VAL A 309 7.48 -40.88 6.64
CA VAL A 309 8.35 -40.93 7.82
C VAL A 309 8.93 -39.55 8.08
N THR A 310 8.89 -39.13 9.34
CA THR A 310 9.42 -37.84 9.81
C THR A 310 10.51 -38.10 10.84
N GLY A 311 11.71 -37.57 10.60
CA GLY A 311 12.85 -37.63 11.54
C GLY A 311 13.32 -36.24 11.90
N TYR A 312 13.54 -35.98 13.19
CA TYR A 312 14.13 -34.74 13.68
C TYR A 312 15.62 -34.95 14.00
N GLU A 313 16.46 -34.07 13.47
CA GLU A 313 17.91 -34.10 13.62
C GLU A 313 18.39 -32.74 14.15
N PRO A 314 18.84 -32.66 15.42
CA PRO A 314 19.39 -31.43 15.98
C PRO A 314 20.90 -31.32 15.73
N PHE A 315 21.34 -30.12 15.37
CA PHE A 315 22.75 -29.73 15.28
C PHE A 315 23.01 -28.67 16.36
N TRP A 316 23.91 -28.95 17.29
CA TRP A 316 24.11 -28.16 18.50
C TRP A 316 25.53 -27.62 18.59
N ALA A 317 25.69 -26.37 19.07
CA ALA A 317 26.97 -25.77 19.42
C ALA A 317 27.00 -25.39 20.91
N ASP A 318 28.04 -25.84 21.59
CA ASP A 318 28.23 -25.52 23.01
C ASP A 318 28.67 -24.08 23.23
N ASP A 319 29.41 -23.52 22.27
CA ASP A 319 29.99 -22.18 22.28
C ASP A 319 30.17 -21.65 20.84
N GLU A 320 30.72 -20.43 20.72
CA GLU A 320 31.03 -19.79 19.44
C GLU A 320 32.00 -20.63 18.57
N LYS A 321 32.88 -21.43 19.17
CA LYS A 321 33.84 -22.27 18.44
C LYS A 321 33.16 -23.49 17.81
N GLY A 322 32.12 -24.01 18.46
CA GLY A 322 31.29 -25.10 17.94
C GLY A 322 30.38 -24.71 16.78
N GLU A 323 30.20 -23.41 16.51
CA GLU A 323 29.27 -22.92 15.47
C GLU A 323 29.63 -23.42 14.07
N ASP A 324 30.91 -23.46 13.68
CA ASP A 324 31.33 -24.00 12.36
C ASP A 324 31.05 -25.50 12.26
N ALA A 325 31.24 -26.27 13.33
CA ALA A 325 30.97 -27.71 13.34
C ALA A 325 29.45 -27.97 13.19
N MET A 326 28.63 -27.25 13.94
CA MET A 326 27.17 -27.28 13.83
C MET A 326 26.72 -26.93 12.41
N TRP A 327 27.20 -25.80 11.87
CA TRP A 327 26.85 -25.34 10.52
C TRP A 327 27.30 -26.32 9.44
N SER A 328 28.52 -26.84 9.54
CA SER A 328 29.08 -27.81 8.60
C SER A 328 28.28 -29.11 8.58
N ALA A 329 27.86 -29.59 9.75
CA ALA A 329 27.04 -30.78 9.85
C ALA A 329 25.65 -30.57 9.22
N LEU A 330 25.00 -29.42 9.48
CA LEU A 330 23.74 -29.07 8.84
C LEU A 330 23.88 -28.98 7.32
N VAL A 331 24.90 -28.26 6.82
CA VAL A 331 25.15 -28.12 5.37
C VAL A 331 25.36 -29.49 4.72
N SER A 332 26.21 -30.34 5.32
CA SER A 332 26.45 -31.70 4.83
C SER A 332 25.16 -32.52 4.78
N ARG A 333 24.27 -32.34 5.75
CA ARG A 333 22.97 -33.01 5.78
C ARG A 333 22.00 -32.49 4.72
N LEU A 334 21.96 -31.18 4.48
CA LEU A 334 21.15 -30.56 3.44
C LEU A 334 21.64 -30.92 2.02
N ASP A 335 22.95 -31.09 1.85
CA ASP A 335 23.59 -31.49 0.60
C ASP A 335 23.34 -32.97 0.25
N ALA A 336 23.02 -33.81 1.25
CA ALA A 336 22.54 -35.18 1.00
C ALA A 336 21.18 -35.23 0.27
N PHE A 337 20.47 -34.09 0.17
CA PHE A 337 19.20 -33.96 -0.53
C PHE A 337 19.22 -32.75 -1.48
N PRO A 338 20.03 -32.76 -2.55
CA PRO A 338 20.31 -31.56 -3.35
C PRO A 338 19.05 -30.92 -3.97
N ASP A 339 18.05 -31.73 -4.34
CA ASP A 339 16.81 -31.29 -4.99
C ASP A 339 15.68 -30.95 -4.01
N ALA A 340 15.87 -31.16 -2.70
CA ALA A 340 14.83 -30.93 -1.71
C ALA A 340 14.71 -29.44 -1.34
N LEU A 341 13.46 -28.97 -1.23
CA LEU A 341 13.15 -27.63 -0.73
C LEU A 341 13.31 -27.56 0.79
N VAL A 342 13.78 -26.40 1.27
CA VAL A 342 14.03 -26.16 2.69
C VAL A 342 13.08 -25.08 3.20
N TYR A 343 12.03 -25.50 3.91
CA TYR A 343 11.00 -24.63 4.44
C TYR A 343 11.43 -24.02 5.77
N HIS A 344 11.13 -22.74 5.96
CA HIS A 344 11.38 -22.02 7.20
C HIS A 344 10.30 -20.94 7.43
N TYR A 345 10.23 -20.39 8.65
CA TYR A 345 9.19 -19.43 9.00
C TYR A 345 9.70 -17.99 9.20
N GLY A 346 9.45 -17.15 8.21
CA GLY A 346 9.69 -15.71 8.33
C GLY A 346 11.01 -15.28 7.71
N SER A 347 11.63 -14.25 8.27
CA SER A 347 12.83 -13.64 7.67
C SER A 347 14.10 -13.84 8.48
N TYR A 348 14.00 -14.48 9.65
CA TYR A 348 15.12 -14.64 10.56
C TYR A 348 16.07 -15.71 10.04
N GLU A 349 15.57 -16.91 9.73
CA GLU A 349 16.40 -18.04 9.25
C GLU A 349 17.10 -17.68 7.94
N LYS A 350 16.43 -16.99 7.01
CA LYS A 350 17.09 -16.52 5.77
C LYS A 350 18.30 -15.63 6.06
N LYS A 351 18.21 -14.77 7.08
CA LYS A 351 19.36 -13.93 7.51
C LYS A 351 20.41 -14.79 8.21
N ALA A 352 20.00 -15.71 9.07
CA ALA A 352 20.88 -16.65 9.76
C ALA A 352 21.72 -17.46 8.77
N PHE A 353 21.08 -18.09 7.78
CA PHE A 353 21.74 -18.82 6.69
C PHE A 353 22.73 -17.93 5.93
N ALA A 354 22.34 -16.71 5.57
CA ALA A 354 23.23 -15.79 4.87
C ALA A 354 24.45 -15.37 5.72
N THR A 355 24.24 -15.15 7.03
CA THR A 355 25.29 -14.83 7.99
C THR A 355 26.25 -16.02 8.16
N LEU A 356 25.74 -17.22 8.45
CA LEU A 356 26.54 -18.43 8.66
C LEU A 356 27.28 -18.85 7.39
N ALA A 357 26.63 -18.81 6.22
CA ALA A 357 27.27 -19.13 4.94
C ALA A 357 28.41 -18.16 4.60
N LYS A 358 28.26 -16.88 4.94
CA LYS A 358 29.33 -15.88 4.77
C LYS A 358 30.45 -16.10 5.78
N ARG A 359 30.12 -16.34 7.04
CA ARG A 359 31.06 -16.48 8.17
C ARG A 359 31.95 -17.72 8.01
N HIS A 360 31.36 -18.85 7.66
CA HIS A 360 32.04 -20.16 7.60
C HIS A 360 32.39 -20.61 6.19
N GLY A 361 31.99 -19.84 5.17
CA GLY A 361 32.36 -20.09 3.76
C GLY A 361 31.67 -21.29 3.09
N LYS A 362 30.70 -21.94 3.75
CA LYS A 362 29.99 -23.16 3.28
C LYS A 362 28.49 -22.89 3.04
N GLY A 363 27.89 -23.58 2.08
CA GLY A 363 26.42 -23.56 1.88
C GLY A 363 25.85 -22.30 1.22
N LYS A 364 26.65 -21.55 0.43
CA LYS A 364 26.19 -20.31 -0.23
C LYS A 364 24.98 -20.51 -1.16
N ASP A 365 24.92 -21.65 -1.83
CA ASP A 365 23.85 -21.96 -2.79
C ASP A 365 22.55 -22.44 -2.12
N LEU A 366 22.60 -22.83 -0.84
CA LEU A 366 21.43 -23.29 -0.09
C LEU A 366 20.35 -22.20 0.05
N VAL A 367 20.75 -20.93 0.04
CA VAL A 367 19.81 -19.80 0.11
C VAL A 367 18.80 -19.81 -1.04
N ASN A 368 19.15 -20.40 -2.20
CA ASN A 368 18.27 -20.53 -3.35
C ASN A 368 17.18 -21.59 -3.18
N ARG A 369 17.37 -22.55 -2.25
CA ARG A 369 16.44 -23.63 -1.93
C ARG A 369 15.47 -23.28 -0.79
N LEU A 370 15.69 -22.13 -0.12
CA LEU A 370 14.88 -21.69 1.02
C LEU A 370 13.49 -21.22 0.61
N VAL A 371 12.46 -21.78 1.24
CA VAL A 371 11.05 -21.43 1.06
C VAL A 371 10.51 -20.77 2.33
N ASN A 372 10.27 -19.47 2.26
CA ASN A 372 9.68 -18.72 3.37
C ASN A 372 8.15 -18.90 3.41
N VAL A 373 7.67 -19.73 4.33
CA VAL A 373 6.24 -20.07 4.49
C VAL A 373 5.40 -18.85 4.87
N ALA A 374 5.94 -17.92 5.66
CA ALA A 374 5.23 -16.69 6.03
C ALA A 374 4.89 -15.83 4.80
N GLY A 375 5.67 -15.91 3.72
CA GLY A 375 5.40 -15.24 2.44
C GLY A 375 4.22 -15.83 1.66
N SER A 376 3.82 -17.06 1.95
CA SER A 376 2.63 -17.71 1.38
C SER A 376 1.36 -17.42 2.19
N VAL A 377 1.50 -17.04 3.46
CA VAL A 377 0.39 -16.59 4.31
C VAL A 377 0.14 -15.08 4.15
N TYR A 378 1.19 -14.27 4.32
CA TYR A 378 1.05 -12.84 4.58
C TYR A 378 0.32 -12.09 3.46
N GLY A 379 -0.86 -11.55 3.80
CA GLY A 379 -1.71 -10.78 2.91
C GLY A 379 -2.39 -11.60 1.81
N LYS A 380 -2.18 -12.92 1.78
CA LYS A 380 -2.77 -13.87 0.84
C LYS A 380 -3.85 -14.73 1.51
N VAL A 381 -3.55 -15.23 2.70
CA VAL A 381 -4.43 -16.09 3.51
C VAL A 381 -4.58 -15.49 4.91
N TYR A 382 -5.81 -15.35 5.37
CA TYR A 382 -6.17 -14.74 6.64
C TYR A 382 -6.86 -15.78 7.50
N PHE A 383 -6.09 -16.36 8.42
CA PHE A 383 -6.61 -17.28 9.44
C PHE A 383 -7.37 -16.51 10.51
N PRO A 384 -8.37 -17.09 11.21
CA PRO A 384 -9.16 -16.42 12.23
C PRO A 384 -8.39 -16.26 13.56
N VAL A 385 -7.19 -15.68 13.49
CA VAL A 385 -6.29 -15.46 14.64
C VAL A 385 -5.85 -13.99 14.70
N ARG A 386 -5.37 -13.56 15.86
CA ARG A 386 -4.95 -12.16 16.07
C ARG A 386 -3.55 -11.82 15.53
N SER A 387 -2.71 -12.84 15.29
CA SER A 387 -1.34 -12.68 14.84
C SER A 387 -0.96 -13.70 13.76
N ASN A 388 -0.13 -13.27 12.82
CA ASN A 388 0.53 -14.15 11.85
C ASN A 388 1.91 -14.62 12.35
N GLY A 389 2.12 -14.73 13.67
CA GLY A 389 3.29 -15.39 14.24
C GLY A 389 3.13 -16.92 14.19
N LEU A 390 4.25 -17.65 14.10
CA LEU A 390 4.25 -19.12 14.01
C LEU A 390 3.43 -19.75 15.13
N LYS A 391 3.57 -19.28 16.37
CA LYS A 391 2.80 -19.83 17.52
C LYS A 391 1.30 -19.63 17.40
N SER A 392 0.86 -18.48 16.88
CA SER A 392 -0.56 -18.20 16.72
C SER A 392 -1.17 -19.04 15.60
N LEU A 393 -0.47 -19.17 14.48
CA LEU A 393 -0.92 -19.98 13.34
C LEU A 393 -0.79 -21.47 13.62
N GLY A 394 0.31 -21.90 14.23
CA GLY A 394 0.61 -23.26 14.64
C GLY A 394 -0.48 -23.82 15.54
N ARG A 395 -0.85 -23.10 16.62
CA ARG A 395 -1.96 -23.49 17.49
C ARG A 395 -3.28 -23.64 16.72
N PHE A 396 -3.54 -22.76 15.76
CA PHE A 396 -4.74 -22.85 14.93
C PHE A 396 -4.74 -24.08 14.01
N VAL A 397 -3.58 -24.51 13.52
CA VAL A 397 -3.44 -25.70 12.65
C VAL A 397 -3.16 -26.99 13.44
N GLY A 398 -3.23 -26.95 14.77
CA GLY A 398 -3.10 -28.13 15.64
C GLY A 398 -1.71 -28.39 16.21
N ALA A 399 -0.75 -27.47 16.04
CA ALA A 399 0.53 -27.54 16.73
C ALA A 399 0.38 -27.18 18.22
N ALA A 400 1.13 -27.86 19.07
CA ALA A 400 1.22 -27.58 20.50
C ALA A 400 2.68 -27.40 20.89
N TRP A 401 2.91 -26.58 21.91
CA TRP A 401 4.21 -26.44 22.55
C TRP A 401 4.10 -27.00 23.95
N THR A 402 5.07 -27.81 24.36
CA THR A 402 5.03 -28.51 25.66
C THR A 402 5.09 -27.51 26.82
N ASP A 403 5.95 -26.49 26.69
CA ASP A 403 6.08 -25.44 27.71
C ASP A 403 5.09 -24.29 27.43
N PRO A 404 4.20 -23.94 28.37
CA PRO A 404 3.23 -22.87 28.20
C PRO A 404 3.87 -21.47 28.07
N GLN A 405 5.08 -21.29 28.60
CA GLN A 405 5.88 -20.07 28.52
C GLN A 405 6.86 -20.07 27.34
N ALA A 406 6.88 -21.12 26.51
CA ALA A 406 7.71 -21.20 25.33
C ALA A 406 7.61 -19.92 24.49
N SER A 407 8.72 -19.19 24.36
CA SER A 407 8.85 -17.94 23.62
C SER A 407 10.29 -17.75 23.18
N GLY A 408 10.52 -16.94 22.14
CA GLY A 408 11.90 -16.60 21.76
C GLY A 408 12.67 -15.82 22.83
N LEU A 409 11.99 -15.23 23.84
CA LEU A 409 12.67 -14.67 25.01
C LEU A 409 13.04 -15.76 26.00
N GLN A 410 12.16 -16.75 26.19
CA GLN A 410 12.40 -17.86 27.10
C GLN A 410 13.51 -18.79 26.57
N SER A 411 13.65 -18.97 25.26
CA SER A 411 14.78 -19.71 24.68
C SER A 411 16.13 -19.05 25.03
N LEU A 412 16.20 -17.72 25.07
CA LEU A 412 17.40 -17.00 25.52
C LEU A 412 17.70 -17.24 27.00
N VAL A 413 16.67 -17.32 27.86
CA VAL A 413 16.82 -17.65 29.29
C VAL A 413 17.36 -19.07 29.44
N TRP A 414 16.75 -20.05 28.77
CA TRP A 414 17.22 -21.44 28.80
C TRP A 414 18.66 -21.56 28.30
N ARG A 415 19.02 -20.88 27.21
CA ARG A 415 20.39 -20.86 26.69
C ARG A 415 21.35 -20.28 27.71
N HIS A 416 21.03 -19.14 28.32
CA HIS A 416 21.89 -18.52 29.32
C HIS A 416 22.06 -19.39 30.56
N ARG A 417 20.97 -19.96 31.09
CA ARG A 417 21.03 -20.86 32.25
C ARG A 417 21.87 -22.10 31.94
N TRP A 418 21.71 -22.69 30.75
CA TRP A 418 22.54 -23.80 30.29
C TRP A 418 24.02 -23.41 30.18
N GLU A 419 24.36 -22.23 29.64
CA GLU A 419 25.76 -21.77 29.56
C GLU A 419 26.41 -21.65 30.95
N MET A 420 25.64 -21.19 31.95
CA MET A 420 26.11 -20.99 33.32
C MET A 420 26.22 -22.28 34.12
N THR A 421 25.25 -23.19 34.01
CA THR A 421 25.15 -24.37 34.89
C THR A 421 25.51 -25.67 34.20
N ARG A 422 25.50 -25.71 32.86
CA ARG A 422 25.57 -26.92 32.04
C ARG A 422 24.50 -27.97 32.38
N ASP A 423 23.39 -27.54 32.98
CA ASP A 423 22.27 -28.40 33.31
C ASP A 423 21.52 -28.84 32.04
N GLU A 424 21.58 -30.14 31.74
CA GLU A 424 21.02 -30.73 30.52
C GLU A 424 19.51 -30.49 30.38
N ARG A 425 18.77 -30.22 31.46
CA ARG A 425 17.34 -29.91 31.39
C ARG A 425 17.05 -28.72 30.48
N PHE A 426 17.85 -27.66 30.55
CA PHE A 426 17.68 -26.48 29.70
C PHE A 426 18.00 -26.76 28.24
N ARG A 427 18.99 -27.62 27.97
CA ARG A 427 19.30 -28.07 26.61
C ARG A 427 18.17 -28.91 26.04
N GLN A 428 17.61 -29.83 26.81
CA GLN A 428 16.45 -30.61 26.39
C GLN A 428 15.23 -29.71 26.12
N SER A 429 14.98 -28.70 26.94
CA SER A 429 13.93 -27.69 26.67
C SER A 429 14.14 -26.96 25.35
N LEU A 430 15.38 -26.57 25.02
CA LEU A 430 15.72 -25.91 23.75
C LEU A 430 15.54 -26.84 22.54
N LEU A 431 16.01 -28.09 22.63
CA LEU A 431 15.84 -29.09 21.58
C LEU A 431 14.36 -29.39 21.32
N GLN A 432 13.58 -29.56 22.39
CA GLN A 432 12.14 -29.78 22.29
C GLN A 432 11.44 -28.57 21.66
N TYR A 433 11.77 -27.36 22.12
CA TYR A 433 11.20 -26.12 21.60
C TYR A 433 11.44 -25.93 20.09
N ASN A 434 12.69 -26.13 19.66
CA ASN A 434 13.08 -26.01 18.27
C ASN A 434 12.45 -27.12 17.39
N ARG A 435 12.34 -28.35 17.90
CA ARG A 435 11.60 -29.43 17.23
C ARG A 435 10.14 -29.06 17.00
N GLU A 436 9.46 -28.54 18.03
CA GLU A 436 8.06 -28.11 17.96
C GLU A 436 7.86 -26.96 16.95
N ASP A 437 8.81 -26.02 16.86
CA ASP A 437 8.78 -24.96 15.85
C ASP A 437 8.90 -25.55 14.42
N CYS A 438 9.84 -26.48 14.17
CA CYS A 438 9.92 -27.20 12.89
C CYS A 438 8.62 -27.94 12.54
N GLU A 439 8.03 -28.66 13.50
CA GLU A 439 6.76 -29.38 13.31
C GLU A 439 5.59 -28.43 13.04
N ALA A 440 5.54 -27.27 13.70
CA ALA A 440 4.54 -26.24 13.44
C ALA A 440 4.63 -25.68 12.01
N VAL A 441 5.85 -25.50 11.48
CA VAL A 441 6.04 -25.09 10.08
C VAL A 441 5.52 -26.17 9.12
N ARG A 442 5.82 -27.45 9.40
CA ARG A 442 5.31 -28.57 8.59
C ARG A 442 3.78 -28.61 8.57
N LEU A 443 3.14 -28.54 9.73
CA LEU A 443 1.68 -28.53 9.84
C LEU A 443 1.06 -27.32 9.12
N LEU A 444 1.70 -26.16 9.17
CA LEU A 444 1.24 -24.99 8.43
C LEU A 444 1.37 -25.18 6.92
N VAL A 445 2.46 -25.78 6.43
CA VAL A 445 2.64 -26.11 5.00
C VAL A 445 1.57 -27.12 4.54
N ASP A 446 1.31 -28.16 5.35
CA ASP A 446 0.24 -29.12 5.09
C ASP A 446 -1.14 -28.44 5.01
N ARG A 447 -1.45 -27.54 5.95
CA ARG A 447 -2.70 -26.78 5.94
C ARG A 447 -2.80 -25.85 4.74
N LEU A 448 -1.72 -25.19 4.34
CA LEU A 448 -1.71 -24.32 3.15
C LEU A 448 -1.92 -25.12 1.86
N ASP A 449 -1.33 -26.30 1.73
CA ASP A 449 -1.59 -27.18 0.58
C ASP A 449 -3.04 -27.70 0.58
N GLN A 450 -3.59 -28.02 1.76
CA GLN A 450 -5.01 -28.36 1.89
C GLN A 450 -5.91 -27.20 1.45
N ILE A 451 -5.64 -25.98 1.90
CA ILE A 451 -6.36 -24.78 1.46
C ILE A 451 -6.24 -24.63 -0.06
N ARG A 452 -5.07 -24.84 -0.65
CA ARG A 452 -4.87 -24.75 -2.11
C ARG A 452 -5.76 -25.74 -2.87
N ARG A 453 -5.94 -26.96 -2.36
CA ARG A 453 -6.76 -28.03 -2.99
C ARG A 453 -8.26 -27.84 -2.76
N ASP A 454 -8.64 -27.54 -1.52
CA ASP A 454 -10.02 -27.66 -1.04
C ASP A 454 -10.72 -26.30 -0.86
N ALA A 455 -10.03 -25.18 -1.12
CA ALA A 455 -10.60 -23.83 -0.90
C ALA A 455 -11.92 -23.60 -1.65
N ALA A 456 -12.21 -24.30 -2.75
CA ALA A 456 -13.48 -24.18 -3.46
C ALA A 456 -14.64 -24.91 -2.74
N SER A 457 -14.38 -26.04 -2.08
CA SER A 457 -15.41 -26.91 -1.47
C SER A 457 -15.54 -26.74 0.05
N ASP A 458 -14.46 -26.43 0.78
CA ASP A 458 -14.45 -26.39 2.24
C ASP A 458 -15.27 -25.21 2.82
N PRO A 459 -16.37 -25.42 3.56
CA PRO A 459 -17.22 -24.35 4.08
C PRO A 459 -16.54 -23.44 5.12
N THR A 460 -15.42 -23.86 5.68
CA THR A 460 -14.60 -23.08 6.61
C THR A 460 -13.66 -22.10 5.90
N ILE A 461 -13.58 -22.15 4.57
CA ILE A 461 -12.74 -21.30 3.71
C ILE A 461 -13.61 -20.42 2.81
N GLU A 462 -13.37 -19.12 2.82
CA GLU A 462 -14.03 -18.13 1.95
C GLU A 462 -13.01 -17.38 1.09
N PHE A 463 -13.36 -17.05 -0.16
CA PHE A 463 -12.52 -16.17 -0.98
C PHE A 463 -12.89 -14.71 -0.75
N ALA A 464 -11.91 -13.89 -0.36
CA ALA A 464 -12.12 -12.52 0.07
C ALA A 464 -12.65 -11.56 -1.02
N SER A 465 -12.44 -11.92 -2.30
CA SER A 465 -12.88 -11.14 -3.47
C SER A 465 -14.04 -11.77 -4.25
N ARG A 466 -14.36 -13.03 -3.97
CA ARG A 466 -15.41 -13.83 -4.57
C ARG A 466 -15.99 -14.74 -3.49
N PRO A 467 -16.70 -14.18 -2.49
CA PRO A 467 -17.30 -15.00 -1.44
C PRO A 467 -18.03 -16.16 -2.11
N LYS A 468 -17.88 -17.36 -1.54
CA LYS A 468 -18.45 -18.56 -2.14
C LYS A 468 -19.91 -18.27 -2.42
N LEU A 469 -20.22 -18.33 -3.70
CA LEU A 469 -21.53 -18.13 -4.23
C LEU A 469 -22.30 -19.41 -3.90
N HIS A 470 -22.77 -19.46 -2.65
CA HIS A 470 -23.70 -20.48 -2.21
C HIS A 470 -24.97 -20.29 -3.02
N ALA A 471 -25.53 -21.38 -3.53
CA ALA A 471 -26.81 -21.43 -4.22
C ALA A 471 -27.32 -22.86 -4.08
N THR A 472 -28.63 -23.04 -4.02
CA THR A 472 -29.21 -24.38 -4.13
C THR A 472 -28.92 -24.95 -5.53
N GLU A 473 -29.19 -26.25 -5.76
CA GLU A 473 -29.10 -26.82 -7.12
C GLU A 473 -30.04 -26.09 -8.10
N THR A 474 -31.23 -25.71 -7.63
CA THR A 474 -32.19 -24.91 -8.40
C THR A 474 -31.62 -23.53 -8.72
N GLY A 475 -31.09 -22.81 -7.72
CA GLY A 475 -30.46 -21.51 -7.91
C GLY A 475 -29.29 -21.55 -8.90
N LYS A 476 -28.44 -22.58 -8.85
CA LYS A 476 -27.36 -22.77 -9.85
C LYS A 476 -27.90 -22.92 -11.27
N ALA A 477 -28.99 -23.65 -11.46
CA ALA A 477 -29.62 -23.81 -12.77
C ALA A 477 -30.18 -22.48 -13.30
N VAL A 478 -30.83 -21.70 -12.43
CA VAL A 478 -31.37 -20.35 -12.73
C VAL A 478 -30.24 -19.39 -13.09
N HIS A 479 -29.18 -19.30 -12.27
CA HIS A 479 -28.00 -18.49 -12.58
C HIS A 479 -27.41 -18.85 -13.95
N GLY A 480 -27.27 -20.14 -14.25
CA GLY A 480 -26.77 -20.60 -15.54
C GLY A 480 -27.68 -20.25 -16.72
N GLN A 481 -29.00 -20.19 -16.52
CA GLN A 481 -29.96 -19.73 -17.54
C GLN A 481 -29.86 -18.23 -17.77
N PHE A 482 -29.88 -17.42 -16.70
CA PHE A 482 -29.73 -15.97 -16.80
C PHE A 482 -28.40 -15.57 -17.43
N GLU A 483 -27.29 -16.22 -17.08
CA GLU A 483 -26.00 -15.97 -17.75
C GLU A 483 -26.03 -16.27 -19.25
N ARG A 484 -26.73 -17.33 -19.68
CA ARG A 484 -26.91 -17.61 -21.11
C ARG A 484 -27.71 -16.51 -21.79
N ILE A 485 -28.83 -16.09 -21.21
CA ILE A 485 -29.67 -15.00 -21.75
C ILE A 485 -28.87 -13.70 -21.89
N LEU A 486 -28.13 -13.31 -20.83
CA LEU A 486 -27.28 -12.13 -20.84
C LEU A 486 -26.17 -12.24 -21.90
N LYS A 487 -25.56 -13.42 -22.05
CA LYS A 487 -24.53 -13.66 -23.08
C LYS A 487 -25.09 -13.55 -24.50
N TYR A 488 -26.32 -14.00 -24.74
CA TYR A 488 -27.00 -13.81 -26.04
C TYR A 488 -27.34 -12.34 -26.28
N ALA A 489 -27.77 -11.61 -25.25
CA ALA A 489 -28.01 -10.18 -25.34
C ALA A 489 -26.72 -9.38 -25.62
N GLU A 490 -25.56 -9.87 -25.19
CA GLU A 490 -24.24 -9.25 -25.41
C GLU A 490 -23.52 -9.72 -26.69
N ALA A 491 -24.03 -10.74 -27.39
CA ALA A 491 -23.42 -11.35 -28.57
C ALA A 491 -23.41 -10.37 -29.77
N GLY A 492 -22.43 -9.47 -29.76
CA GLY A 492 -22.21 -8.39 -30.75
C GLY A 492 -21.37 -7.23 -30.19
N SER A 493 -21.31 -7.09 -28.86
CA SER A 493 -20.68 -5.97 -28.14
C SER A 493 -19.21 -6.19 -27.74
N ALA A 494 -18.72 -7.44 -27.80
CA ALA A 494 -17.54 -7.92 -27.07
C ALA A 494 -16.15 -7.33 -27.48
N SER A 495 -16.06 -6.30 -28.34
CA SER A 495 -14.76 -5.84 -28.86
C SER A 495 -14.29 -4.42 -28.48
N ARG A 496 -15.04 -3.56 -27.75
CA ARG A 496 -14.58 -2.15 -27.56
C ARG A 496 -14.94 -1.45 -26.24
N GLY A 497 -14.63 -2.05 -25.09
CA GLY A 497 -14.77 -1.36 -23.78
C GLY A 497 -13.90 -0.09 -23.64
N ILE A 498 -14.48 1.01 -23.13
CA ILE A 498 -13.78 2.24 -22.71
C ILE A 498 -13.21 2.04 -21.30
N ARG A 499 -11.97 2.51 -21.06
CA ARG A 499 -11.38 2.60 -19.71
C ARG A 499 -11.37 4.07 -19.28
N ILE A 500 -12.20 4.42 -18.30
CA ILE A 500 -12.10 5.69 -17.59
C ILE A 500 -10.99 5.55 -16.54
N HIS A 501 -10.00 6.44 -16.60
CA HIS A 501 -8.96 6.54 -15.58
C HIS A 501 -9.36 7.66 -14.61
N GLU A 502 -9.69 7.31 -13.37
CA GLU A 502 -9.66 8.28 -12.27
C GLU A 502 -8.20 8.70 -12.05
N LYS A 503 -7.88 9.94 -12.41
CA LYS A 503 -6.68 10.59 -11.88
C LYS A 503 -7.03 11.14 -10.50
N HIS A 504 -6.26 10.75 -9.49
CA HIS A 504 -6.26 11.43 -8.21
C HIS A 504 -5.99 12.92 -8.42
N ALA A 505 -6.87 13.76 -7.88
CA ALA A 505 -6.72 15.21 -7.86
C ALA A 505 -5.42 15.55 -7.13
N ALA A 506 -4.44 16.05 -7.87
CA ALA A 506 -3.37 16.85 -7.30
C ALA A 506 -3.91 18.28 -7.27
N GLU A 507 -4.19 18.77 -6.07
CA GLU A 507 -4.48 20.17 -5.82
C GLU A 507 -3.29 21.00 -6.28
N GLY A 508 -3.54 21.85 -7.27
CA GLY A 508 -2.58 22.81 -7.78
C GLY A 508 -3.34 23.85 -8.60
N GLU A 509 -3.12 25.12 -8.28
CA GLU A 509 -3.80 26.25 -8.92
C GLU A 509 -3.66 26.20 -10.47
N PRO A 510 -4.71 26.57 -11.20
CA PRO A 510 -4.68 26.60 -12.66
C PRO A 510 -3.65 27.61 -13.16
N ARG A 511 -2.57 27.11 -13.77
CA ARG A 511 -1.59 27.96 -14.47
C ARG A 511 -2.29 28.75 -15.58
N LYS A 512 -2.04 30.07 -15.60
CA LYS A 512 -2.57 31.00 -16.61
C LYS A 512 -2.34 30.46 -18.02
N ARG A 513 -3.42 30.36 -18.81
CA ARG A 513 -3.39 29.95 -20.22
C ARG A 513 -2.79 31.08 -21.07
N GLY A 514 -1.57 30.88 -21.57
CA GLY A 514 -0.91 31.76 -22.53
C GLY A 514 0.53 31.32 -22.81
N ALA A 515 1.01 31.55 -24.02
CA ALA A 515 2.44 31.45 -24.29
C ALA A 515 3.19 32.49 -23.43
N PRO A 516 4.29 32.15 -22.76
CA PRO A 516 5.11 33.12 -22.03
C PRO A 516 5.47 34.31 -22.91
N LYS A 517 5.51 35.53 -22.33
CA LYS A 517 6.06 36.71 -23.03
C LYS A 517 7.45 36.35 -23.56
N GLY A 518 7.64 36.40 -24.88
CA GLY A 518 8.91 36.06 -25.56
C GLY A 518 8.90 34.80 -26.44
N HIS A 519 7.79 34.07 -26.54
CA HIS A 519 7.72 32.90 -27.42
C HIS A 519 7.79 33.32 -28.91
N GLN A 520 8.76 32.80 -29.67
CA GLN A 520 8.83 33.01 -31.12
C GLN A 520 7.53 32.52 -31.79
N GLY A 521 6.98 33.37 -32.66
CA GLY A 521 5.81 33.02 -33.46
C GLY A 521 6.17 31.90 -34.43
N TYR A 522 5.53 30.73 -34.28
CA TYR A 522 5.71 29.63 -35.22
C TYR A 522 4.87 29.88 -36.48
N GLN A 523 5.54 30.17 -37.60
CA GLN A 523 4.92 30.11 -38.92
C GLN A 523 5.08 28.70 -39.50
N ARG A 524 3.97 28.06 -39.87
CA ARG A 524 4.01 26.74 -40.51
C ARG A 524 4.63 26.84 -41.89
N ILE A 525 5.59 25.97 -42.16
CA ILE A 525 6.21 25.83 -43.48
C ILE A 525 5.15 25.34 -44.47
N ILE A 526 4.83 26.17 -45.46
CA ILE A 526 3.97 25.79 -46.59
C ILE A 526 4.83 25.00 -47.58
N PRO A 527 4.43 23.78 -47.98
CA PRO A 527 5.21 23.00 -48.94
C PRO A 527 5.47 23.78 -50.25
N ALA A 528 6.74 23.86 -50.66
CA ALA A 528 7.16 24.65 -51.83
C ALA A 528 6.69 24.05 -53.16
N LYS A 529 6.52 22.72 -53.23
CA LYS A 529 6.08 21.99 -54.43
C LYS A 529 4.63 21.54 -54.29
N ALA A 530 3.78 21.91 -55.25
CA ALA A 530 2.42 21.40 -55.36
C ALA A 530 2.38 20.23 -56.34
N ASP A 531 1.59 19.20 -56.03
CA ASP A 531 1.38 18.05 -56.91
C ASP A 531 0.51 18.42 -58.11
N ARG A 532 -0.40 19.38 -57.92
CA ARG A 532 -1.27 19.91 -58.97
C ARG A 532 -1.52 21.40 -58.75
N THR A 533 -1.52 22.17 -59.83
CA THR A 533 -1.97 23.57 -59.84
C THR A 533 -3.31 23.68 -60.56
N VAL A 534 -4.29 24.32 -59.92
CA VAL A 534 -5.64 24.53 -60.47
C VAL A 534 -5.88 26.03 -60.57
N MET A 535 -6.05 26.52 -61.80
CA MET A 535 -6.40 27.92 -62.03
C MET A 535 -7.91 28.11 -61.86
N LEU A 536 -8.31 28.90 -60.86
CA LEU A 536 -9.71 29.24 -60.62
C LEU A 536 -10.11 30.48 -61.42
N PRO A 537 -11.34 30.52 -61.96
CA PRO A 537 -11.84 31.69 -62.67
C PRO A 537 -11.93 32.90 -61.74
N SER A 538 -11.46 34.05 -62.21
CA SER A 538 -11.55 35.33 -61.49
C SER A 538 -12.99 35.76 -61.28
N LYS A 539 -13.24 36.50 -60.19
CA LYS A 539 -14.54 37.12 -59.96
C LYS A 539 -14.79 38.16 -61.07
N ARG A 540 -15.90 38.03 -61.79
CA ARG A 540 -16.21 38.88 -62.95
C ARG A 540 -16.89 40.19 -62.57
N ASN A 541 -17.69 40.20 -61.50
CA ASN A 541 -18.52 41.34 -61.12
C ASN A 541 -18.21 41.83 -59.70
N CYS A 542 -18.27 43.15 -59.52
CA CYS A 542 -18.10 43.77 -58.21
C CYS A 542 -19.26 43.39 -57.27
N PRO A 543 -19.01 42.94 -56.03
CA PRO A 543 -20.09 42.62 -55.07
C PRO A 543 -20.93 43.82 -54.66
N ARG A 544 -20.46 45.04 -54.95
CA ARG A 544 -21.16 46.31 -54.71
C ARG A 544 -21.83 46.84 -55.99
N SER A 545 -22.04 46.00 -56.99
CA SER A 545 -22.77 46.32 -58.23
C SER A 545 -22.18 47.43 -59.11
N HIS A 546 -20.88 47.74 -58.98
CA HIS A 546 -20.19 48.76 -59.78
C HIS A 546 -19.75 48.32 -61.20
N GLY A 547 -20.24 47.17 -61.68
CA GLY A 547 -19.87 46.62 -63.00
C GLY A 547 -18.76 45.57 -62.97
N ARG A 548 -18.15 45.33 -64.15
CA ARG A 548 -17.15 44.29 -64.38
C ARG A 548 -15.82 44.64 -63.72
N LEU A 549 -15.21 43.68 -63.03
CA LEU A 549 -13.91 43.83 -62.39
C LEU A 549 -12.78 43.77 -63.44
N ALA A 550 -11.80 44.67 -63.32
CA ALA A 550 -10.58 44.63 -64.12
C ALA A 550 -9.68 43.48 -63.63
N THR A 551 -9.08 42.74 -64.56
CA THR A 551 -8.16 41.62 -64.26
C THR A 551 -6.74 41.85 -64.76
N GLU A 552 -6.47 43.04 -65.28
CA GLU A 552 -5.21 43.40 -65.96
C GLU A 552 -4.10 43.79 -64.98
N ASP A 553 -4.43 44.18 -63.75
CA ASP A 553 -3.47 44.55 -62.69
C ASP A 553 -2.53 43.41 -62.24
N GLY A 554 -2.68 42.20 -62.79
CA GLY A 554 -1.74 41.09 -62.62
C GLY A 554 -1.64 40.49 -61.21
N LYS A 555 -2.33 41.01 -60.20
CA LYS A 555 -2.25 40.48 -58.82
C LYS A 555 -2.87 39.10 -58.72
N VAL A 556 -2.03 38.07 -58.57
CA VAL A 556 -2.44 36.68 -58.34
C VAL A 556 -2.66 36.43 -56.84
N ALA A 557 -3.68 35.66 -56.51
CA ALA A 557 -3.84 35.03 -55.20
C ALA A 557 -3.60 33.53 -55.35
N GLU A 558 -2.79 32.97 -54.45
CA GLU A 558 -2.52 31.54 -54.42
C GLU A 558 -2.92 30.94 -53.07
N ARG A 559 -3.42 29.71 -53.08
CA ARG A 559 -3.73 28.95 -51.88
C ARG A 559 -3.35 27.48 -52.06
N THR A 560 -2.58 26.96 -51.13
CA THR A 560 -2.20 25.55 -51.11
C THR A 560 -3.07 24.79 -50.11
N VAL A 561 -3.72 23.72 -50.56
CA VAL A 561 -4.51 22.81 -49.73
C VAL A 561 -3.82 21.46 -49.70
N ILE A 562 -3.59 20.94 -48.49
CA ILE A 562 -3.08 19.60 -48.26
C ILE A 562 -4.26 18.69 -47.95
N ASP A 563 -4.47 17.64 -48.73
CA ASP A 563 -5.57 16.70 -48.52
C ASP A 563 -5.08 15.24 -48.57
N LEU A 564 -5.94 14.33 -48.12
CA LEU A 564 -5.77 12.88 -48.27
C LEU A 564 -6.84 12.35 -49.23
N VAL A 565 -6.39 11.69 -50.30
CA VAL A 565 -7.27 11.02 -51.25
C VAL A 565 -7.23 9.52 -50.99
N PHE A 566 -8.39 8.98 -50.61
CA PHE A 566 -8.58 7.54 -50.40
C PHE A 566 -8.98 6.89 -51.72
N THR A 567 -8.27 5.83 -52.09
CA THR A 567 -8.52 4.98 -53.26
C THR A 567 -8.70 3.54 -52.80
N ARG A 568 -9.15 2.65 -53.69
CA ARG A 568 -9.28 1.21 -53.37
C ARG A 568 -7.98 0.58 -52.85
N ASN A 569 -6.84 1.07 -53.32
CA ASN A 569 -5.52 0.48 -53.03
C ASN A 569 -4.74 1.25 -51.94
N GLY A 570 -5.37 2.22 -51.27
CA GLY A 570 -4.74 2.94 -50.17
C GLY A 570 -5.04 4.43 -50.16
N CYS A 571 -4.30 5.15 -49.32
CA CYS A 571 -4.45 6.57 -49.08
C CYS A 571 -3.18 7.32 -49.48
N ARG A 572 -3.32 8.41 -50.25
CA ARG A 572 -2.20 9.25 -50.64
C ARG A 572 -2.42 10.71 -50.25
N LYS A 573 -1.34 11.36 -49.81
CA LYS A 573 -1.31 12.81 -49.62
C LYS A 573 -1.29 13.51 -50.98
N THR A 574 -2.09 14.56 -51.12
CA THR A 574 -2.10 15.45 -52.30
C THR A 574 -2.00 16.90 -51.88
N ILE A 575 -1.15 17.67 -52.56
CA ILE A 575 -0.93 19.09 -52.36
C ILE A 575 -1.43 19.83 -53.60
N THR A 576 -2.60 20.46 -53.49
CA THR A 576 -3.19 21.21 -54.61
C THR A 576 -3.00 22.71 -54.40
N ARG A 577 -2.37 23.39 -55.37
CA ARG A 577 -2.24 24.85 -55.39
C ARG A 577 -3.34 25.45 -56.26
N TYR A 578 -4.23 26.20 -55.65
CA TYR A 578 -5.25 26.97 -56.34
C TYR A 578 -4.70 28.37 -56.63
N THR A 579 -4.68 28.78 -57.88
CA THR A 579 -4.22 30.11 -58.30
C THR A 579 -5.35 30.87 -58.97
N CYS A 580 -5.47 32.17 -58.73
CA CYS A 580 -6.47 33.01 -59.41
C CYS A 580 -5.98 34.44 -59.56
N LYS A 581 -6.38 35.13 -60.63
CA LYS A 581 -6.18 36.58 -60.73
C LYS A 581 -7.23 37.30 -59.89
N LYS A 582 -6.83 38.24 -59.04
CA LYS A 582 -7.74 39.09 -58.26
C LYS A 582 -8.45 40.05 -59.23
N GLY A 583 -9.76 40.24 -59.04
CA GLY A 583 -10.51 41.26 -59.78
C GLY A 583 -10.44 42.60 -59.04
N TYR A 584 -9.97 43.66 -59.69
CA TYR A 584 -9.92 45.00 -59.13
C TYR A 584 -11.15 45.82 -59.54
N CYS A 585 -11.69 46.58 -58.59
CA CYS A 585 -12.76 47.53 -58.86
C CYS A 585 -12.22 48.96 -58.69
N PRO A 586 -12.11 49.76 -59.77
CA PRO A 586 -11.59 51.13 -59.68
C PRO A 586 -12.49 52.05 -58.85
N LYS A 587 -13.80 51.79 -58.78
CA LYS A 587 -14.73 52.56 -57.91
C LYS A 587 -14.66 52.19 -56.43
N CYS A 588 -14.26 50.96 -56.08
CA CYS A 588 -14.12 50.56 -54.68
C CYS A 588 -12.70 50.71 -54.15
N ASP A 589 -11.72 50.91 -55.04
CA ASP A 589 -10.30 50.81 -54.76
C ASP A 589 -9.93 49.52 -53.99
N ARG A 590 -10.53 48.38 -54.39
CA ARG A 590 -10.37 47.09 -53.70
C ARG A 590 -10.27 45.93 -54.67
N HIS A 591 -9.47 44.94 -54.26
CA HIS A 591 -9.30 43.67 -54.96
C HIS A 591 -10.22 42.61 -54.34
N TYR A 592 -10.95 41.88 -55.18
CA TYR A 592 -11.86 40.82 -54.77
C TYR A 592 -11.32 39.45 -55.17
N LEU A 593 -11.34 38.52 -54.21
CA LEU A 593 -11.08 37.10 -54.45
C LEU A 593 -12.32 36.43 -55.07
N PRO A 594 -12.14 35.41 -55.93
CA PRO A 594 -13.27 34.60 -56.39
C PRO A 594 -13.90 33.81 -55.22
N PRO A 595 -15.23 33.61 -55.21
CA PRO A 595 -15.92 32.89 -54.14
C PRO A 595 -15.37 31.47 -53.91
N GLY A 596 -14.89 30.81 -54.96
CA GLY A 596 -14.27 29.49 -54.87
C GLY A 596 -12.99 29.47 -54.04
N LEU A 597 -12.17 30.53 -54.13
CA LEU A 597 -10.98 30.65 -53.28
C LEU A 597 -11.36 31.08 -51.86
N ASP A 598 -12.38 31.92 -51.67
CA ASP A 598 -12.83 32.37 -50.35
C ASP A 598 -13.34 31.22 -49.46
N ARG A 599 -14.03 30.23 -50.05
CA ARG A 599 -14.40 28.98 -49.37
C ARG A 599 -13.17 28.14 -48.98
N LEU A 600 -12.14 28.11 -49.81
CA LEU A 600 -10.87 27.40 -49.56
C LEU A 600 -9.94 28.18 -48.61
N CYS A 601 -10.09 29.50 -48.52
CA CYS A 601 -9.26 30.38 -47.69
C CYS A 601 -9.36 30.03 -46.21
N LYS A 602 -10.48 29.48 -45.75
CA LYS A 602 -10.70 29.13 -44.33
C LYS A 602 -9.98 27.85 -43.89
N HIS A 603 -9.55 26.99 -44.81
CA HIS A 603 -9.01 25.67 -44.47
C HIS A 603 -7.75 25.32 -45.29
N GLN A 604 -6.60 25.23 -44.63
CA GLN A 604 -5.33 24.76 -45.23
C GLN A 604 -5.34 23.24 -45.49
N PHE A 605 -6.24 22.51 -44.84
CA PHE A 605 -6.37 21.06 -44.94
C PHE A 605 -7.70 20.73 -45.61
N GLY A 606 -7.67 19.84 -46.60
CA GLY A 606 -8.87 19.37 -47.28
C GLY A 606 -9.71 18.43 -46.42
N HIS A 607 -10.91 18.11 -46.89
CA HIS A 607 -11.91 17.37 -46.12
C HIS A 607 -11.45 15.94 -45.79
N GLY A 608 -10.77 15.25 -46.71
CA GLY A 608 -10.28 13.89 -46.49
C GLY A 608 -9.24 13.81 -45.37
N PHE A 609 -8.33 14.78 -45.32
CA PHE A 609 -7.33 14.91 -44.25
C PHE A 609 -7.97 15.17 -42.89
N GLN A 610 -8.97 16.07 -42.84
CA GLN A 610 -9.71 16.36 -41.61
C GLN A 610 -10.49 15.14 -41.12
N ALA A 611 -11.23 14.47 -42.01
CA ALA A 611 -12.00 13.26 -41.72
C ALA A 611 -11.11 12.14 -41.18
N TRP A 612 -9.95 11.90 -41.79
CA TRP A 612 -8.99 10.89 -41.30
C TRP A 612 -8.46 11.21 -39.91
N THR A 613 -8.16 12.48 -39.64
CA THR A 613 -7.69 12.92 -38.32
C THR A 613 -8.77 12.72 -37.25
N VAL A 614 -10.04 13.04 -37.58
CA VAL A 614 -11.18 12.84 -36.69
C VAL A 614 -11.45 11.36 -36.47
N TYR A 615 -11.41 10.52 -37.51
CA TYR A 615 -11.58 9.06 -37.42
C TYR A 615 -10.57 8.42 -36.45
N GLN A 616 -9.30 8.83 -36.51
CA GLN A 616 -8.29 8.36 -35.57
C GLN A 616 -8.63 8.72 -34.11
N ARG A 617 -9.26 9.88 -33.88
CA ARG A 617 -9.65 10.30 -32.54
C ARG A 617 -10.91 9.59 -32.05
N THR A 618 -11.94 9.53 -32.88
CA THR A 618 -13.29 9.07 -32.46
C THR A 618 -13.40 7.55 -32.53
N VAL A 619 -12.95 6.95 -33.63
CA VAL A 619 -13.09 5.50 -33.88
C VAL A 619 -11.90 4.73 -33.33
N LEU A 620 -10.67 5.17 -33.63
CA LEU A 620 -9.46 4.48 -33.16
C LEU A 620 -9.03 4.90 -31.74
N ARG A 621 -9.67 5.93 -31.17
CA ARG A 621 -9.46 6.41 -29.79
C ARG A 621 -8.00 6.80 -29.49
N LEU A 622 -7.24 7.23 -30.50
CA LEU A 622 -5.84 7.62 -30.32
C LEU A 622 -5.73 8.93 -29.50
N PRO A 623 -4.74 9.04 -28.60
CA PRO A 623 -4.44 10.31 -27.92
C PRO A 623 -3.99 11.39 -28.91
N TYR A 624 -4.28 12.67 -28.63
CA TYR A 624 -3.91 13.78 -29.53
C TYR A 624 -2.43 13.77 -29.93
N ARG A 625 -1.51 13.50 -28.99
CA ARG A 625 -0.07 13.42 -29.30
C ARG A 625 0.27 12.33 -30.32
N ILE A 626 -0.46 11.22 -30.27
CA ILE A 626 -0.21 10.07 -31.17
C ILE A 626 -0.75 10.42 -32.55
N ILE A 627 -1.92 11.06 -32.62
CA ILE A 627 -2.47 11.54 -33.90
C ILE A 627 -1.49 12.51 -34.55
N THR A 628 -0.93 13.46 -33.81
CA THR A 628 0.06 14.41 -34.38
C THR A 628 1.30 13.69 -34.89
N GLN A 629 1.80 12.67 -34.17
CA GLN A 629 2.93 11.84 -34.61
C GLN A 629 2.59 11.00 -35.85
N VAL A 630 1.41 10.39 -35.90
CA VAL A 630 0.96 9.60 -37.06
C VAL A 630 0.91 10.47 -38.31
N MET A 631 0.36 11.68 -38.20
CA MET A 631 0.24 12.59 -39.33
C MET A 631 1.61 13.11 -39.80
N GLU A 632 2.55 13.30 -38.87
CA GLU A 632 3.93 13.64 -39.18
C GLU A 632 4.69 12.47 -39.82
N HIS A 633 4.66 11.29 -39.22
CA HIS A 633 5.46 10.14 -39.68
C HIS A 633 4.93 9.54 -40.98
N LEU A 634 3.61 9.44 -41.16
CA LEU A 634 3.03 8.78 -42.35
C LEU A 634 2.88 9.74 -43.53
N PHE A 635 2.60 11.01 -43.27
CA PHE A 635 2.30 11.97 -44.33
C PHE A 635 3.29 13.14 -44.39
N GLY A 636 4.23 13.25 -43.46
CA GLY A 636 5.18 14.38 -43.38
C GLY A 636 4.48 15.69 -43.05
N VAL A 637 3.38 15.66 -42.28
CA VAL A 637 2.57 16.84 -41.98
C VAL A 637 2.49 17.09 -40.47
N GLY A 638 3.22 18.10 -40.01
CA GLY A 638 3.18 18.55 -38.62
C GLY A 638 1.82 19.16 -38.24
N LEU A 639 1.15 18.55 -37.26
CA LEU A 639 -0.12 19.04 -36.72
C LEU A 639 0.02 19.39 -35.23
N SER A 640 -0.66 20.46 -34.81
CA SER A 640 -0.84 20.75 -33.38
C SER A 640 -2.12 20.12 -32.85
N ALA A 641 -2.15 19.79 -31.56
CA ALA A 641 -3.37 19.29 -30.89
C ALA A 641 -4.56 20.25 -31.06
N SER A 642 -4.33 21.57 -31.01
CA SER A 642 -5.38 22.57 -31.24
C SER A 642 -5.98 22.51 -32.65
N THR A 643 -5.19 22.08 -33.65
CA THR A 643 -5.68 21.88 -35.02
C THR A 643 -6.60 20.67 -35.10
N VAL A 644 -6.23 19.58 -34.42
CA VAL A 644 -7.08 18.38 -34.30
C VAL A 644 -8.41 18.73 -33.62
N ILE A 645 -8.38 19.50 -32.54
CA ILE A 645 -9.59 19.97 -31.84
C ILE A 645 -10.45 20.83 -32.76
N ARG A 646 -9.85 21.71 -33.57
CA ARG A 646 -10.58 22.51 -34.54
C ARG A 646 -11.24 21.65 -35.63
N PHE A 647 -10.59 20.60 -36.09
CA PHE A 647 -11.20 19.65 -37.03
C PHE A 647 -12.38 18.91 -36.41
N LEU A 648 -12.28 18.50 -35.14
CA LEU A 648 -13.41 17.89 -34.43
C LEU A 648 -14.62 18.82 -34.38
N LYS A 649 -14.42 20.10 -34.04
CA LYS A 649 -15.50 21.10 -34.03
C LYS A 649 -16.12 21.29 -35.41
N TYR A 650 -15.29 21.47 -36.44
CA TYR A 650 -15.77 21.65 -37.81
C TYR A 650 -16.56 20.43 -38.31
N GLN A 651 -16.07 19.21 -38.06
CA GLN A 651 -16.78 18.00 -38.45
C GLN A 651 -18.06 17.81 -37.63
N ALA A 652 -18.10 18.21 -36.35
CA ALA A 652 -19.33 18.20 -35.57
C ALA A 652 -20.39 19.13 -36.18
N ASP A 653 -20.02 20.37 -36.54
CA ASP A 653 -20.92 21.31 -37.22
C ASP A 653 -21.38 20.77 -38.59
N TYR A 654 -20.46 20.16 -39.35
CA TYR A 654 -20.76 19.56 -40.65
C TYR A 654 -21.74 18.38 -40.55
N TYR A 655 -21.64 17.54 -39.52
CA TYR A 655 -22.51 16.39 -39.30
C TYR A 655 -23.78 16.70 -38.50
N ALA A 656 -23.98 17.93 -38.01
CA ALA A 656 -25.20 18.30 -37.28
C ALA A 656 -26.50 18.01 -38.07
N PRO A 657 -26.59 18.27 -39.39
CA PRO A 657 -27.77 17.88 -40.18
C PRO A 657 -27.95 16.36 -40.26
N THR A 658 -26.85 15.60 -40.31
CA THR A 658 -26.89 14.13 -40.32
C THR A 658 -27.40 13.60 -38.99
N GLU A 659 -26.91 14.14 -37.88
CA GLU A 659 -27.38 13.79 -36.54
C GLU A 659 -28.87 14.09 -36.36
N ALA A 660 -29.34 15.25 -36.84
CA ALA A 660 -30.76 15.58 -36.84
C ALA A 660 -31.58 14.57 -37.66
N ALA A 661 -31.10 14.14 -38.83
CA ALA A 661 -31.76 13.12 -39.64
C ALA A 661 -31.80 11.75 -38.95
N ILE A 662 -30.72 11.34 -38.26
CA ILE A 662 -30.66 10.11 -37.46
C ILE A 662 -31.68 10.18 -36.32
N LEU A 663 -31.76 11.30 -35.61
CA LEU A 663 -32.74 11.48 -34.54
C LEU A 663 -34.17 11.37 -35.07
N GLN A 664 -34.46 11.99 -36.22
CA GLN A 664 -35.78 11.87 -36.86
C GLN A 664 -36.10 10.44 -37.29
N ALA A 665 -35.09 9.63 -37.68
CA ALA A 665 -35.29 8.21 -37.97
C ALA A 665 -35.63 7.42 -36.69
N ILE A 666 -34.94 7.69 -35.58
CA ILE A 666 -35.22 7.08 -34.27
C ILE A 666 -36.65 7.43 -33.81
N LEU A 667 -37.08 8.68 -33.95
CA LEU A 667 -38.43 9.11 -33.53
C LEU A 667 -39.56 8.53 -34.40
N LYS A 668 -39.25 7.98 -35.58
CA LYS A 668 -40.21 7.27 -36.44
C LYS A 668 -40.22 5.76 -36.22
N SER A 669 -39.30 5.24 -35.41
CA SER A 669 -39.23 3.81 -35.11
C SER A 669 -40.38 3.36 -34.21
N GLU A 670 -40.61 2.05 -34.17
CA GLU A 670 -41.63 1.46 -33.28
C GLU A 670 -41.15 1.40 -31.83
N CYS A 671 -39.84 1.25 -31.62
CA CYS A 671 -39.22 1.16 -30.30
C CYS A 671 -37.94 2.00 -30.22
N VAL A 672 -37.82 2.74 -29.11
CA VAL A 672 -36.61 3.51 -28.79
C VAL A 672 -36.08 3.03 -27.46
N HIS A 673 -34.85 2.57 -27.45
CA HIS A 673 -34.09 2.25 -26.25
C HIS A 673 -33.38 3.50 -25.73
N VAL A 674 -33.51 3.77 -24.43
CA VAL A 674 -32.84 4.87 -23.75
C VAL A 674 -32.10 4.33 -22.53
N ASP A 675 -30.87 4.79 -22.36
CA ASP A 675 -30.01 4.48 -21.22
C ASP A 675 -29.10 5.68 -20.92
N GLU A 676 -28.59 5.79 -19.69
CA GLU A 676 -27.73 6.87 -19.26
C GLU A 676 -26.47 6.36 -18.55
N THR A 677 -25.33 6.92 -18.93
CA THR A 677 -24.04 6.59 -18.32
C THR A 677 -23.41 7.83 -17.71
N LYS A 678 -23.09 7.74 -16.40
CA LYS A 678 -22.34 8.75 -15.68
C LYS A 678 -20.90 8.83 -16.19
N ILE A 679 -20.44 10.04 -16.52
CA ILE A 679 -19.05 10.35 -16.86
C ILE A 679 -18.53 11.48 -15.96
N ASN A 680 -17.23 11.48 -15.68
CA ASN A 680 -16.60 12.57 -14.92
C ASN A 680 -15.68 13.38 -15.85
N ILE A 681 -15.94 14.68 -15.98
CA ILE A 681 -15.15 15.62 -16.78
C ILE A 681 -14.58 16.66 -15.82
N GLU A 682 -13.25 16.71 -15.69
CA GLU A 682 -12.54 17.67 -14.84
C GLU A 682 -13.05 17.71 -13.37
N GLY A 683 -13.51 16.57 -12.83
CA GLY A 683 -14.00 16.47 -11.46
C GLY A 683 -15.51 16.69 -11.32
N VAL A 684 -16.19 17.14 -12.37
CA VAL A 684 -17.64 17.34 -12.40
C VAL A 684 -18.31 16.12 -13.04
N ASP A 685 -19.38 15.65 -12.41
CA ASP A 685 -20.17 14.55 -12.93
C ASP A 685 -21.15 15.05 -13.99
N HIS A 686 -21.18 14.35 -15.12
CA HIS A 686 -22.11 14.57 -16.23
C HIS A 686 -22.74 13.23 -16.62
N TYR A 687 -23.82 13.27 -17.39
CA TYR A 687 -24.53 12.08 -17.87
C TYR A 687 -24.59 12.09 -19.39
N VAL A 688 -24.23 10.97 -20.01
CA VAL A 688 -24.41 10.75 -21.44
C VAL A 688 -25.61 9.83 -21.63
N TRP A 689 -26.67 10.38 -22.21
CA TRP A 689 -27.87 9.68 -22.62
C TRP A 689 -27.65 9.10 -24.00
N VAL A 690 -28.05 7.84 -24.19
CA VAL A 690 -28.07 7.18 -25.48
C VAL A 690 -29.52 6.93 -25.89
N PHE A 691 -29.83 7.22 -27.15
CA PHE A 691 -31.11 6.92 -27.80
C PHE A 691 -30.84 6.05 -29.01
N THR A 692 -31.51 4.90 -29.12
CA THR A 692 -31.29 3.98 -30.25
C THR A 692 -32.52 3.15 -30.58
N ASP A 693 -32.73 2.88 -31.87
CA ASP A 693 -33.73 1.93 -32.39
C ASP A 693 -33.07 0.58 -32.80
N GLY A 694 -31.81 0.36 -32.38
CA GLY A 694 -30.99 -0.79 -32.77
C GLY A 694 -30.26 -0.64 -34.11
N LYS A 695 -30.63 0.33 -34.96
CA LYS A 695 -29.96 0.63 -36.25
C LYS A 695 -29.23 1.97 -36.22
N HIS A 696 -29.80 2.94 -35.52
CA HIS A 696 -29.38 4.31 -35.38
C HIS A 696 -29.06 4.61 -33.92
N VAL A 697 -28.12 5.51 -33.66
CA VAL A 697 -27.75 5.90 -32.29
C VAL A 697 -27.46 7.40 -32.21
N VAL A 698 -27.99 8.04 -31.19
CA VAL A 698 -27.73 9.43 -30.84
C VAL A 698 -27.32 9.52 -29.38
N PHE A 699 -26.29 10.33 -29.10
CA PHE A 699 -25.82 10.61 -27.75
C PHE A 699 -26.13 12.05 -27.37
N ARG A 700 -26.54 12.29 -26.12
CA ARG A 700 -26.76 13.63 -25.56
C ARG A 700 -26.08 13.74 -24.20
N MET A 701 -25.44 14.86 -23.93
CA MET A 701 -24.77 15.09 -22.64
C MET A 701 -25.56 16.11 -21.83
N THR A 702 -25.79 15.81 -20.55
CA THR A 702 -26.41 16.71 -19.57
C THR A 702 -25.53 16.82 -18.32
N GLU A 703 -25.69 17.89 -17.56
CA GLU A 703 -25.01 18.08 -16.27
C GLU A 703 -25.73 17.31 -15.15
N THR A 704 -27.06 17.17 -15.23
CA THR A 704 -27.88 16.43 -14.28
C THR A 704 -28.33 15.09 -14.86
N ARG A 705 -28.77 14.16 -13.99
CA ARG A 705 -29.42 12.90 -14.40
C ARG A 705 -30.92 13.08 -14.67
N GLU A 706 -31.41 14.31 -14.74
CA GLU A 706 -32.84 14.58 -14.90
C GLU A 706 -33.34 14.14 -16.27
N ALA A 707 -34.51 13.49 -16.30
CA ALA A 707 -35.10 12.94 -17.51
C ALA A 707 -35.81 13.98 -18.38
N ASP A 708 -35.65 15.29 -18.11
CA ASP A 708 -36.25 16.36 -18.90
C ASP A 708 -35.80 16.29 -20.37
N ILE A 709 -34.53 15.95 -20.61
CA ILE A 709 -34.02 15.75 -21.97
C ILE A 709 -34.73 14.61 -22.72
N VAL A 710 -35.12 13.55 -22.02
CA VAL A 710 -35.87 12.44 -22.59
C VAL A 710 -37.29 12.90 -22.93
N ARG A 711 -37.91 13.71 -22.05
CA ARG A 711 -39.23 14.30 -22.28
C ARG A 711 -39.24 15.21 -23.49
N GLU A 712 -38.21 16.06 -23.63
CA GLU A 712 -38.06 16.97 -24.76
C GLU A 712 -37.84 16.23 -26.08
N ILE A 713 -36.95 15.24 -26.09
CA ILE A 713 -36.61 14.50 -27.32
C ILE A 713 -37.76 13.61 -27.78
N LEU A 714 -38.44 12.94 -26.85
CA LEU A 714 -39.56 12.05 -27.16
C LEU A 714 -40.93 12.77 -27.17
N ALA A 715 -40.93 14.11 -27.20
CA ALA A 715 -42.17 14.88 -27.27
C ALA A 715 -42.98 14.48 -28.51
N GLY A 716 -44.19 13.96 -28.29
CA GLY A 716 -45.08 13.51 -29.37
C GLY A 716 -44.77 12.12 -29.95
N TYR A 717 -43.75 11.41 -29.43
CA TYR A 717 -43.43 10.05 -29.85
C TYR A 717 -44.56 9.07 -29.49
N LYS A 718 -44.95 8.20 -30.43
CA LYS A 718 -46.09 7.28 -30.31
C LYS A 718 -45.71 5.81 -30.19
N GLY A 719 -44.42 5.49 -30.35
CA GLY A 719 -43.92 4.13 -30.18
C GLY A 719 -43.69 3.76 -28.72
N VAL A 720 -42.86 2.73 -28.51
CA VAL A 720 -42.53 2.19 -27.18
C VAL A 720 -41.14 2.66 -26.75
N LEU A 721 -41.05 3.23 -25.55
CA LEU A 721 -39.81 3.53 -24.86
C LEU A 721 -39.34 2.29 -24.09
N VAL A 722 -38.13 1.83 -24.37
CA VAL A 722 -37.46 0.76 -23.62
C VAL A 722 -36.38 1.37 -22.74
N SER A 723 -36.55 1.30 -21.42
CA SER A 723 -35.59 1.87 -20.46
C SER A 723 -35.41 0.98 -19.24
N ASP A 724 -34.45 1.30 -18.37
CA ASP A 724 -34.28 0.62 -17.10
C ASP A 724 -35.36 1.04 -16.06
N PHE A 725 -35.15 0.65 -14.81
CA PHE A 725 -36.05 0.98 -13.70
C PHE A 725 -35.75 2.35 -13.06
N TYR A 726 -35.05 3.26 -13.74
CA TYR A 726 -34.87 4.61 -13.24
C TYR A 726 -36.22 5.36 -13.22
N PRO A 727 -36.66 5.89 -12.05
CA PRO A 727 -37.98 6.53 -11.94
C PRO A 727 -38.18 7.76 -12.82
N GLY A 728 -37.09 8.38 -13.30
CA GLY A 728 -37.18 9.52 -14.22
C GLY A 728 -37.92 9.19 -15.52
N TYR A 729 -37.93 7.93 -15.95
CA TYR A 729 -38.65 7.49 -17.15
C TYR A 729 -40.16 7.36 -16.94
N ASP A 730 -40.62 7.13 -15.70
CA ASP A 730 -42.03 6.80 -15.45
C ASP A 730 -42.98 7.97 -15.79
N ALA A 731 -42.48 9.20 -15.74
CA ALA A 731 -43.23 10.42 -16.07
C ALA A 731 -43.26 10.75 -17.59
N ILE A 732 -42.64 9.94 -18.45
CA ILE A 732 -42.57 10.21 -19.89
C ILE A 732 -43.86 9.74 -20.60
N PRO A 733 -44.58 10.62 -21.31
CA PRO A 733 -45.91 10.34 -21.87
C PRO A 733 -45.84 9.52 -23.18
N CYS A 734 -45.37 8.28 -23.11
CA CYS A 734 -45.34 7.31 -24.21
C CYS A 734 -45.59 5.89 -23.68
N ARG A 735 -45.80 4.91 -24.57
CA ARG A 735 -45.88 3.50 -24.15
C ARG A 735 -44.51 3.07 -23.64
N GLN A 736 -44.45 2.33 -22.54
CA GLN A 736 -43.17 1.95 -21.92
C GLN A 736 -43.04 0.44 -21.79
N GLN A 737 -41.81 -0.04 -21.94
CA GLN A 737 -41.38 -1.40 -21.65
C GLN A 737 -40.11 -1.31 -20.80
N LYS A 738 -40.05 -2.01 -19.67
CA LYS A 738 -38.81 -2.08 -18.89
C LYS A 738 -37.83 -3.05 -19.55
N CYS A 739 -36.55 -2.71 -19.49
CA CYS A 739 -35.48 -3.46 -20.13
C CYS A 739 -35.30 -4.81 -19.41
N LEU A 740 -35.67 -5.90 -20.09
CA LEU A 740 -35.60 -7.26 -19.52
C LEU A 740 -34.16 -7.66 -19.17
N VAL A 741 -33.16 -7.16 -19.89
CA VAL A 741 -31.74 -7.41 -19.58
C VAL A 741 -31.35 -6.81 -18.22
N HIS A 742 -31.86 -5.63 -17.89
CA HIS A 742 -31.63 -5.02 -16.57
C HIS A 742 -32.37 -5.81 -15.48
N LEU A 743 -33.65 -6.16 -15.71
CA LEU A 743 -34.43 -6.97 -14.78
C LEU A 743 -33.74 -8.31 -14.45
N ILE A 744 -33.34 -9.07 -15.47
CA ILE A 744 -32.66 -10.36 -15.30
C ILE A 744 -31.34 -10.18 -14.54
N ARG A 745 -30.58 -9.12 -14.84
CA ARG A 745 -29.33 -8.84 -14.13
C ARG A 745 -29.58 -8.55 -12.65
N ASP A 746 -30.60 -7.75 -12.35
CA ASP A 746 -30.95 -7.38 -10.97
C ASP A 746 -31.46 -8.59 -10.18
N ILE A 747 -32.36 -9.40 -10.74
CA ILE A 747 -32.84 -10.64 -10.09
C ILE A 747 -31.68 -11.61 -9.85
N ASN A 748 -30.81 -11.79 -10.85
CA ASN A 748 -29.64 -12.67 -10.73
C ASN A 748 -28.66 -12.20 -9.63
N ASP A 749 -28.42 -10.89 -9.56
CA ASP A 749 -27.56 -10.29 -8.53
C ASP A 749 -28.20 -10.39 -7.13
N ASP A 750 -29.52 -10.29 -7.00
CA ASP A 750 -30.23 -10.42 -5.74
C ASP A 750 -30.30 -11.88 -5.26
N LEU A 751 -30.51 -12.84 -6.16
CA LEU A 751 -30.35 -14.27 -5.86
C LEU A 751 -28.96 -14.59 -5.31
N TRP A 752 -27.90 -14.00 -5.89
CA TRP A 752 -26.55 -14.18 -5.36
C TRP A 752 -26.35 -13.60 -3.96
N LYS A 753 -27.09 -12.54 -3.60
CA LYS A 753 -27.04 -11.93 -2.26
C LYS A 753 -27.87 -12.72 -1.24
N ALA A 754 -28.95 -13.36 -1.67
CA ALA A 754 -29.91 -14.09 -0.83
C ALA A 754 -30.14 -15.53 -1.31
N PRO A 755 -29.09 -16.38 -1.32
CA PRO A 755 -29.12 -17.67 -2.02
C PRO A 755 -29.98 -18.78 -1.40
N PHE A 756 -30.59 -18.51 -0.24
CA PHE A 756 -31.47 -19.44 0.48
C PHE A 756 -32.86 -18.86 0.70
N ASP A 757 -33.15 -17.70 0.10
CA ASP A 757 -34.49 -17.13 0.09
C ASP A 757 -35.35 -17.93 -0.90
N LYS A 758 -36.20 -18.81 -0.35
CA LYS A 758 -37.02 -19.73 -1.14
C LYS A 758 -38.11 -19.01 -1.93
N GLU A 759 -38.61 -17.87 -1.45
CA GLU A 759 -39.60 -17.08 -2.19
C GLU A 759 -38.94 -16.40 -3.39
N LEU A 760 -37.77 -15.78 -3.19
CA LEU A 760 -37.02 -15.17 -4.27
C LEU A 760 -36.55 -16.20 -5.31
N GLU A 761 -36.11 -17.39 -4.87
CA GLU A 761 -35.74 -18.49 -5.75
C GLU A 761 -36.93 -19.02 -6.54
N ALA A 762 -38.10 -19.22 -5.91
CA ALA A 762 -39.31 -19.64 -6.59
C ALA A 762 -39.77 -18.60 -7.62
N PHE A 763 -39.75 -17.32 -7.25
CA PHE A 763 -40.06 -16.21 -8.14
C PHE A 763 -39.12 -16.19 -9.36
N ALA A 764 -37.81 -16.33 -9.14
CA ALA A 764 -36.83 -16.30 -10.23
C ALA A 764 -36.86 -17.55 -11.13
N VAL A 765 -37.48 -18.65 -10.68
CA VAL A 765 -37.77 -19.82 -11.52
C VAL A 765 -39.01 -19.60 -12.38
N GLU A 766 -39.99 -18.83 -11.89
CA GLU A 766 -41.23 -18.52 -12.60
C GLU A 766 -41.04 -17.48 -13.71
N VAL A 767 -40.15 -16.50 -13.49
CA VAL A 767 -39.76 -15.44 -14.45
C VAL A 767 -38.78 -15.95 -15.50
#